data_AF-A0A1R3U4A7-F1
#
_entry.id   AF-A0A1R3U4A7-F1
#
_cell.length_a   1.000
_cell.length_b   1.000
_cell.length_c   1.000
_cell.angle_alpha   90.00
_cell.angle_beta   90.00
_cell.angle_gamma   90.00
#
_symmetry.space_group_name_H-M   'P 1'
#
loop_
_entity.id
_entity.type
_entity.pdbx_description
1 polymer ?
#
loop_
_entity_poly.entity_id
_entity_poly.type
_entity_poly.pdbx_seq_one_letter_code
_entity_poly.pdbx_strand_id
1 'polypeptide(L)'
;MVNPFEKRATEYLRDDEAFLAVVTPEPLATFFQKHAEQGKLYDRLTTIVGTPGSGKTTLARLFQYSTLRTLLRNGGQELYDDLIDTLATCGAIHEGIPAVIGGRVPLEAEYREFWEFPYPPELRSALMIALLQARTVLAWLRNVQTSGVPLANVEIVARPDTDAALTAIGGVSGQGLLTRAREIELAIYNISAALVPPDLSAIDNDGAAAAYRPFDVIEAFKVKDGDRILTLKPLAIFDDAHSLHPAQFSSFHRWLSRREMRVSRWVLTRLDALSPSDVLLEESEDPQSDDPGLKRSRETTTIWMQSGGDRANQRRAFRKMAKGMANRYLAQMEIFRRKGLKDLGNLLAVQVEHIGQSKQEKLIDQVDALQRRYNITADRRSLLEEEIAAALANSGEDSVEMRLAMLAILIHRYVNRVPQHGLFEDQGQDAEPSKPLLADDKVLEGAKVHLMHRQDRPYFYGMDLLCDAGSENAEQFLQLAARLVAQSETQVIRSKSPSLSAAKQHSLLRERATEMMREWDFPHHQQVRKLCDGIAAACIKKSLEGNAPLGGGANAFGILQEDFFGIPRTNPELARILKFGIAYNAFVLVPNHGTKKKIWVLIELGGAPLLHHRLTFKRGGFLERRTSDLVRILGEGSK
;
A
#
# COMPACT_ATOMS: atom_id res chain seq x y z
N MET A 1 -13.41 14.97 -21.20
CA MET A 1 -12.21 15.24 -20.37
C MET A 1 -11.81 13.93 -19.71
N VAL A 2 -10.51 13.69 -19.55
CA VAL A 2 -10.01 12.46 -18.92
C VAL A 2 -10.17 12.57 -17.41
N ASN A 3 -10.76 11.56 -16.77
CA ASN A 3 -10.89 11.49 -15.31
C ASN A 3 -9.50 11.29 -14.67
N PRO A 4 -8.97 12.24 -13.88
CA PRO A 4 -7.63 12.14 -13.31
C PRO A 4 -7.49 10.95 -12.34
N PHE A 5 -8.59 10.44 -11.77
CA PHE A 5 -8.56 9.28 -10.87
C PHE A 5 -8.27 7.95 -11.59
N GLU A 6 -8.43 7.88 -12.91
CA GLU A 6 -8.20 6.65 -13.70
C GLU A 6 -6.74 6.47 -14.14
N LYS A 7 -5.89 7.47 -13.93
CA LYS A 7 -4.48 7.45 -14.37
C LYS A 7 -3.53 7.65 -13.21
N ARG A 8 -2.36 7.02 -13.29
CA ARG A 8 -1.26 7.24 -12.34
C ARG A 8 -0.66 8.62 -12.56
N ALA A 9 -0.58 9.43 -11.50
CA ALA A 9 -0.02 10.79 -11.58
C ALA A 9 1.40 10.82 -12.17
N THR A 10 2.25 9.86 -11.83
CA THR A 10 3.64 9.79 -12.31
C THR A 10 3.74 9.44 -13.79
N GLU A 11 2.76 8.74 -14.36
CA GLU A 11 2.72 8.38 -15.78
C GLU A 11 2.04 9.46 -16.63
N TYR A 12 1.09 10.20 -16.04
CA TYR A 12 0.26 11.17 -16.77
C TYR A 12 0.78 12.62 -16.67
N LEU A 13 1.32 13.04 -15.53
CA LEU A 13 1.70 14.43 -15.27
C LEU A 13 3.21 14.60 -15.44
N ARG A 14 3.69 14.81 -16.67
CA ARG A 14 5.14 14.96 -16.94
C ARG A 14 5.73 16.26 -16.42
N ASP A 15 4.92 17.30 -16.32
CA ASP A 15 5.31 18.59 -15.78
C ASP A 15 5.38 18.56 -14.24
N ASP A 16 6.32 19.29 -13.65
CA ASP A 16 6.55 19.30 -12.20
C ASP A 16 5.47 20.09 -11.45
N GLU A 17 4.90 21.17 -12.02
CA GLU A 17 3.81 21.91 -11.38
C GLU A 17 2.53 21.08 -11.33
N ALA A 18 2.18 20.46 -12.46
CA ALA A 18 1.01 19.59 -12.55
C ALA A 18 1.14 18.36 -11.64
N PHE A 19 2.35 17.82 -11.49
CA PHE A 19 2.65 16.75 -10.54
C PHE A 19 2.47 17.20 -9.08
N LEU A 20 3.06 18.33 -8.68
CA LEU A 20 2.99 18.82 -7.31
C LEU A 20 1.55 19.15 -6.88
N ALA A 21 0.70 19.57 -7.81
CA ALA A 21 -0.70 19.89 -7.56
C ALA A 21 -1.54 18.71 -7.04
N VAL A 22 -1.09 17.46 -7.22
CA VAL A 22 -1.83 16.25 -6.84
C VAL A 22 -1.15 15.40 -5.76
N VAL A 23 0.08 15.74 -5.37
CA VAL A 23 0.86 15.02 -4.35
C VAL A 23 0.44 15.43 -2.96
N THR A 24 0.52 14.54 -1.98
CA THR A 24 0.22 14.79 -0.57
C THR A 24 1.45 14.54 0.30
N PRO A 25 1.65 15.28 1.41
CA PRO A 25 2.83 15.15 2.28
C PRO A 25 2.81 13.92 3.20
N GLU A 26 1.64 13.36 3.50
CA GLU A 26 1.48 12.30 4.51
C GLU A 26 2.37 11.06 4.34
N PRO A 27 2.66 10.56 3.11
CA PRO A 27 3.56 9.43 2.92
C PRO A 27 4.98 9.70 3.42
N LEU A 28 5.49 10.93 3.26
CA LEU A 28 6.81 11.32 3.71
C LEU A 28 6.89 11.30 5.23
N ALA A 29 5.90 11.90 5.89
CA ALA A 29 5.80 11.90 7.35
C ALA A 29 5.68 10.47 7.91
N THR A 30 4.88 9.62 7.25
CA THR A 30 4.62 8.26 7.73
C THR A 30 5.82 7.33 7.57
N PHE A 31 6.49 7.38 6.41
CA PHE A 31 7.49 6.37 6.06
C PHE A 31 8.93 6.88 6.16
N PHE A 32 9.20 8.16 5.94
CA PHE A 32 10.57 8.66 5.76
C PHE A 32 11.06 9.49 6.95
N GLN A 33 10.18 10.26 7.60
CA GLN A 33 10.54 11.18 8.68
C GLN A 33 11.39 10.51 9.78
N LYS A 34 10.93 9.40 10.36
CA LYS A 34 11.67 8.67 11.40
C LYS A 34 13.07 8.26 10.95
N HIS A 35 13.23 7.84 9.69
CA HIS A 35 14.52 7.40 9.15
C HIS A 35 15.44 8.58 8.81
N ALA A 36 14.85 9.73 8.42
CA ALA A 36 15.56 10.97 8.20
C ALA A 36 16.13 11.55 9.50
N GLU A 37 15.29 11.65 10.55
CA GLU A 37 15.69 12.13 11.89
C GLU A 37 16.81 11.29 12.51
N GLN A 38 16.85 9.99 12.19
CA GLN A 38 17.91 9.06 12.62
C GLN A 38 19.18 9.12 11.74
N GLY A 39 19.23 9.98 10.73
CA GLY A 39 20.33 10.08 9.74
C GLY A 39 20.39 8.88 8.76
N LYS A 40 19.54 7.88 8.91
CA LYS A 40 19.62 6.61 8.18
C LYS A 40 19.17 6.72 6.72
N LEU A 41 18.36 7.73 6.39
CA LEU A 41 17.76 7.85 5.06
C LEU A 41 18.79 8.10 3.95
N TYR A 42 19.87 8.84 4.25
CA TYR A 42 20.87 9.25 3.25
C TYR A 42 22.26 8.60 3.45
N ASP A 43 22.55 8.09 4.65
CA ASP A 43 23.92 7.67 5.00
C ASP A 43 24.27 6.25 4.58
N ARG A 44 23.28 5.43 4.23
CA ARG A 44 23.47 4.04 3.80
C ARG A 44 22.51 3.68 2.67
N LEU A 45 22.58 2.44 2.19
CA LEU A 45 21.59 1.91 1.27
C LEU A 45 20.22 1.84 1.95
N THR A 46 19.24 2.56 1.39
CA THR A 46 17.83 2.49 1.79
C THR A 46 17.05 1.72 0.73
N THR A 47 16.45 0.59 1.11
CA THR A 47 15.56 -0.20 0.25
C THR A 47 14.11 0.12 0.61
N ILE A 48 13.36 0.68 -0.33
CA ILE A 48 11.94 1.02 -0.15
C ILE A 48 11.12 -0.06 -0.85
N VAL A 49 10.33 -0.78 -0.07
CA VAL A 49 9.53 -1.91 -0.53
C VAL A 49 8.04 -1.60 -0.41
N GLY A 50 7.28 -1.90 -1.45
CA GLY A 50 5.82 -1.81 -1.40
C GLY A 50 5.16 -2.47 -2.61
N THR A 51 3.88 -2.76 -2.52
CA THR A 51 3.06 -3.33 -3.60
C THR A 51 2.92 -2.34 -4.77
N PRO A 52 2.52 -2.82 -5.96
CA PRO A 52 2.16 -1.94 -7.07
C PRO A 52 1.15 -0.87 -6.62
N GLY A 53 1.38 0.39 -7.01
CA GLY A 53 0.45 1.47 -6.65
C GLY A 53 0.61 2.08 -5.25
N SER A 54 1.60 1.63 -4.46
CA SER A 54 1.85 2.16 -3.11
C SER A 54 2.37 3.60 -3.07
N GLY A 55 2.76 4.19 -4.22
CA GLY A 55 3.30 5.56 -4.30
C GLY A 55 4.83 5.68 -4.27
N LYS A 56 5.58 4.57 -4.40
CA LYS A 56 7.06 4.56 -4.46
C LYS A 56 7.63 5.55 -5.47
N THR A 57 7.19 5.46 -6.72
CA THR A 57 7.65 6.34 -7.81
C THR A 57 7.28 7.81 -7.58
N THR A 58 6.11 8.06 -6.98
CA THR A 58 5.70 9.43 -6.57
C THR A 58 6.67 9.99 -5.55
N LEU A 59 7.02 9.20 -4.52
CA LEU A 59 8.03 9.59 -3.54
C LEU A 59 9.39 9.83 -4.19
N ALA A 60 9.88 8.92 -5.03
CA ALA A 60 11.15 9.09 -5.74
C ALA A 60 11.22 10.39 -6.55
N ARG A 61 10.13 10.75 -7.23
CA ARG A 61 10.07 11.98 -8.02
C ARG A 61 10.16 13.24 -7.15
N LEU A 62 9.57 13.25 -5.96
CA LEU A 62 9.63 14.42 -5.06
C LEU A 62 11.05 14.82 -4.67
N PHE A 63 11.97 13.86 -4.59
CA PHE A 63 13.36 14.12 -4.23
C PHE A 63 14.24 14.50 -5.44
N GLN A 64 13.69 14.55 -6.65
CA GLN A 64 14.42 15.07 -7.81
C GLN A 64 14.69 16.56 -7.63
N TYR A 65 15.89 17.00 -8.03
CA TYR A 65 16.29 18.39 -7.87
C TYR A 65 15.34 19.38 -8.58
N SER A 66 14.87 19.06 -9.80
CA SER A 66 13.92 19.90 -10.54
C SER A 66 12.58 20.05 -9.82
N THR A 67 12.08 18.96 -9.23
CA THR A 67 10.82 18.96 -8.50
C THR A 67 10.93 19.77 -7.22
N LEU A 68 12.02 19.61 -6.44
CA LEU A 68 12.29 20.43 -5.25
C LEU A 68 12.38 21.93 -5.61
N ARG A 69 13.06 22.27 -6.70
CA ARG A 69 13.18 23.64 -7.19
C ARG A 69 11.84 24.23 -7.61
N THR A 70 11.04 23.48 -8.35
CA THR A 70 9.69 23.89 -8.77
C THR A 70 8.78 24.10 -7.56
N LEU A 71 8.87 23.22 -6.56
CA LEU A 71 8.13 23.36 -5.30
C LEU A 71 8.50 24.65 -4.55
N LEU A 72 9.80 24.89 -4.35
CA LEU A 72 10.29 26.07 -3.64
C LEU A 72 10.00 27.38 -4.37
N ARG A 73 9.97 27.38 -5.71
CA ARG A 73 9.55 28.54 -6.52
C ARG A 73 8.09 28.92 -6.27
N ASN A 74 7.25 27.93 -6.00
CA ASN A 74 5.83 28.10 -5.68
C ASN A 74 5.57 28.19 -4.17
N GLY A 75 6.61 28.34 -3.34
CA GLY A 75 6.48 28.49 -1.89
C GLY A 75 5.66 29.72 -1.50
N GLY A 76 5.02 29.66 -0.34
CA GLY A 76 4.08 30.69 0.13
C GLY A 76 2.65 30.53 -0.40
N GLN A 77 2.39 29.47 -1.17
CA GLN A 77 1.05 29.00 -1.44
C GLN A 77 0.68 27.92 -0.42
N GLU A 78 -0.46 28.10 0.26
CA GLU A 78 -0.97 27.20 1.32
C GLU A 78 -1.01 25.72 0.88
N LEU A 79 -1.19 25.44 -0.42
CA LEU A 79 -1.21 24.08 -0.97
C LEU A 79 0.14 23.32 -0.80
N TYR A 80 1.25 24.06 -0.80
CA TYR A 80 2.61 23.53 -0.87
C TYR A 80 3.38 23.63 0.44
N ASP A 81 2.98 24.50 1.36
CA ASP A 81 3.73 24.77 2.60
C ASP A 81 3.87 23.50 3.46
N ASP A 82 2.79 22.74 3.68
CA ASP A 82 2.84 21.44 4.39
C ASP A 82 3.82 20.44 3.75
N LEU A 83 3.93 20.46 2.42
CA LEU A 83 4.83 19.57 1.67
C LEU A 83 6.29 20.02 1.81
N ILE A 84 6.55 21.33 1.78
CA ILE A 84 7.87 21.92 2.02
C ILE A 84 8.35 21.59 3.43
N ASP A 85 7.50 21.78 4.45
CA ASP A 85 7.83 21.50 5.85
C ASP A 85 8.15 20.01 6.08
N THR A 86 7.37 19.12 5.45
CA THR A 86 7.61 17.68 5.57
C THR A 86 8.91 17.28 4.86
N LEU A 87 9.22 17.86 3.70
CA LEU A 87 10.49 17.62 2.99
C LEU A 87 11.70 18.21 3.72
N ALA A 88 11.53 19.34 4.41
CA ALA A 88 12.55 19.91 5.28
C ALA A 88 12.83 19.00 6.48
N THR A 89 11.78 18.48 7.12
CA THR A 89 11.89 17.47 8.19
C THR A 89 12.57 16.19 7.70
N CYS A 90 12.32 15.81 6.45
CA CYS A 90 13.01 14.67 5.81
C CYS A 90 14.45 14.98 5.36
N GLY A 91 14.96 16.20 5.55
CA GLY A 91 16.32 16.60 5.16
C GLY A 91 16.54 16.79 3.66
N ALA A 92 15.48 16.92 2.86
CA ALA A 92 15.58 17.25 1.44
C ALA A 92 15.73 18.76 1.18
N ILE A 93 15.30 19.57 2.15
CA ILE A 93 15.30 21.03 2.10
C ILE A 93 15.94 21.55 3.40
N HIS A 94 16.84 22.52 3.29
CA HIS A 94 17.42 23.23 4.43
C HIS A 94 17.31 24.72 4.17
N GLU A 95 16.81 25.51 5.13
CA GLU A 95 16.72 26.98 5.03
C GLU A 95 16.05 27.48 3.72
N GLY A 96 15.04 26.77 3.23
CA GLY A 96 14.31 27.13 2.00
C GLY A 96 15.09 26.89 0.69
N ILE A 97 16.19 26.13 0.73
CA ILE A 97 16.94 25.68 -0.46
C ILE A 97 17.01 24.15 -0.52
N PRO A 98 17.13 23.54 -1.72
CA PRO A 98 17.35 22.10 -1.82
C PRO A 98 18.65 21.70 -1.11
N ALA A 99 18.61 20.61 -0.36
CA ALA A 99 19.77 20.01 0.30
C ALA A 99 20.35 18.82 -0.48
N VAL A 100 19.54 18.24 -1.37
CA VAL A 100 19.89 17.04 -2.14
C VAL A 100 19.78 17.30 -3.63
N ILE A 101 20.61 16.60 -4.40
CA ILE A 101 20.48 16.49 -5.86
C ILE A 101 20.05 15.05 -6.18
N GLY A 102 18.73 14.83 -6.18
CA GLY A 102 18.16 13.52 -6.50
C GLY A 102 18.13 13.24 -8.00
N GLY A 103 18.60 12.04 -8.38
CA GLY A 103 18.57 11.51 -9.73
C GLY A 103 17.86 10.16 -9.75
N ARG A 104 16.67 10.13 -10.36
CA ARG A 104 15.90 8.89 -10.53
C ARG A 104 16.34 8.17 -11.80
N VAL A 105 16.67 6.90 -11.66
CA VAL A 105 16.95 5.97 -12.77
C VAL A 105 15.93 4.84 -12.69
N PRO A 106 14.93 4.78 -13.60
CA PRO A 106 14.03 3.64 -13.69
C PRO A 106 14.78 2.43 -14.23
N LEU A 107 14.67 1.29 -13.56
CA LEU A 107 15.25 0.02 -13.97
C LEU A 107 14.27 -0.71 -14.90
N GLU A 108 14.35 -0.40 -16.18
CA GLU A 108 13.54 -0.98 -17.24
C GLU A 108 14.12 -2.31 -17.78
N ALA A 109 13.45 -2.93 -18.75
CA ALA A 109 13.79 -4.26 -19.26
C ALA A 109 15.22 -4.37 -19.83
N GLU A 110 15.77 -3.28 -20.38
CA GLU A 110 17.14 -3.22 -20.90
C GLU A 110 18.20 -3.63 -19.86
N TYR A 111 17.97 -3.39 -18.57
CA TYR A 111 18.91 -3.81 -17.52
C TYR A 111 18.89 -5.32 -17.29
N ARG A 112 17.75 -5.97 -17.58
CA ARG A 112 17.59 -7.42 -17.49
C ARG A 112 18.36 -8.12 -18.62
N GLU A 113 18.46 -7.52 -19.79
CA GLU A 113 19.15 -8.08 -20.95
C GLU A 113 20.64 -8.37 -20.67
N PHE A 114 21.29 -7.58 -19.81
CA PHE A 114 22.66 -7.87 -19.36
C PHE A 114 22.82 -9.25 -18.73
N TRP A 115 21.75 -9.83 -18.17
CA TRP A 115 21.77 -11.20 -17.66
C TRP A 115 21.95 -12.24 -18.77
N GLU A 116 21.46 -11.95 -19.98
CA GLU A 116 21.46 -12.88 -21.11
C GLU A 116 22.76 -12.81 -21.92
N PHE A 117 23.63 -11.82 -21.66
CA PHE A 117 24.90 -11.69 -22.38
C PHE A 117 25.80 -12.93 -22.19
N PRO A 118 26.51 -13.36 -23.25
CA PRO A 118 27.42 -14.49 -23.19
C PRO A 118 28.78 -14.11 -22.57
N TYR A 119 28.76 -13.30 -21.51
CA TYR A 119 29.95 -12.86 -20.78
C TYR A 119 30.01 -13.46 -19.37
N PRO A 120 31.21 -13.50 -18.75
CA PRO A 120 31.33 -13.84 -17.34
C PRO A 120 30.40 -13.00 -16.44
N PRO A 121 29.82 -13.57 -15.37
CA PRO A 121 28.93 -12.84 -14.44
C PRO A 121 29.51 -11.52 -13.91
N GLU A 122 30.81 -11.47 -13.70
CA GLU A 122 31.54 -10.31 -13.20
C GLU A 122 31.50 -9.16 -14.22
N LEU A 123 31.76 -9.46 -15.50
CA LEU A 123 31.73 -8.46 -16.57
C LEU A 123 30.30 -7.96 -16.81
N ARG A 124 29.31 -8.86 -16.81
CA ARG A 124 27.88 -8.48 -16.90
C ARG A 124 27.48 -7.51 -15.80
N SER A 125 27.90 -7.81 -14.56
CA SER A 125 27.63 -6.94 -13.41
C SER A 125 28.36 -5.60 -13.53
N ALA A 126 29.62 -5.60 -13.98
CA ALA A 126 30.40 -4.38 -14.16
C ALA A 126 29.81 -3.45 -15.23
N LEU A 127 29.39 -3.99 -16.38
CA LEU A 127 28.73 -3.22 -17.45
C LEU A 127 27.42 -2.61 -16.96
N MET A 128 26.57 -3.40 -16.28
CA MET A 128 25.32 -2.89 -15.71
C MET A 128 25.58 -1.76 -14.69
N ILE A 129 26.55 -1.95 -13.78
CA ILE A 129 26.92 -0.94 -12.77
C ILE A 129 27.47 0.34 -13.42
N ALA A 130 28.30 0.23 -14.45
CA ALA A 130 28.84 1.38 -15.18
C ALA A 130 27.72 2.17 -15.87
N LEU A 131 26.76 1.48 -16.51
CA LEU A 131 25.60 2.12 -17.13
C LEU A 131 24.71 2.83 -16.10
N LEU A 132 24.45 2.19 -14.97
CA LEU A 132 23.66 2.77 -13.87
C LEU A 132 24.30 4.04 -13.31
N GLN A 133 25.60 4.02 -13.12
CA GLN A 133 26.35 5.18 -12.67
C GLN A 133 26.31 6.30 -13.70
N ALA A 134 26.52 6.00 -14.99
CA ALA A 134 26.47 6.98 -16.07
C ALA A 134 25.09 7.65 -16.14
N ARG A 135 24.02 6.86 -16.16
CA ARG A 135 22.64 7.38 -16.19
C ARG A 135 22.25 8.15 -14.95
N THR A 136 22.81 7.82 -13.79
CA THR A 136 22.61 8.59 -12.56
C THR A 136 23.25 9.98 -12.68
N VAL A 137 24.50 10.06 -13.16
CA VAL A 137 25.18 11.34 -13.43
C VAL A 137 24.38 12.17 -14.43
N LEU A 138 23.94 11.55 -15.53
CA LEU A 138 23.08 12.22 -16.52
C LEU A 138 21.76 12.72 -15.92
N ALA A 139 21.13 11.93 -15.04
CA ALA A 139 19.89 12.33 -14.37
C ALA A 139 20.10 13.54 -13.44
N TRP A 140 21.18 13.58 -12.66
CA TRP A 140 21.50 14.74 -11.82
C TRP A 140 21.69 16.00 -12.67
N LEU A 141 22.54 15.94 -13.69
CA LEU A 141 22.87 17.08 -14.54
C LEU A 141 21.65 17.56 -15.33
N ARG A 142 20.83 16.63 -15.86
CA ARG A 142 19.57 16.96 -16.54
C ARG A 142 18.61 17.69 -15.61
N ASN A 143 18.43 17.21 -14.37
CA ASN A 143 17.53 17.86 -13.41
C ASN A 143 17.98 19.30 -13.08
N VAL A 144 19.29 19.53 -13.00
CA VAL A 144 19.85 20.89 -12.80
C VAL A 144 19.57 21.79 -14.02
N GLN A 145 19.77 21.29 -15.24
CA GLN A 145 19.46 22.03 -16.47
C GLN A 145 17.98 22.36 -16.60
N THR A 146 17.10 21.39 -16.33
CA THR A 146 15.63 21.59 -16.34
C THR A 146 15.19 22.65 -15.33
N SER A 147 15.95 22.84 -14.25
CA SER A 147 15.70 23.90 -13.27
C SER A 147 16.17 25.29 -13.71
N GLY A 148 16.74 25.42 -14.91
CA GLY A 148 17.23 26.69 -15.48
C GLY A 148 18.69 27.01 -15.16
N VAL A 149 19.44 26.11 -14.51
CA VAL A 149 20.84 26.36 -14.15
C VAL A 149 21.78 25.82 -15.24
N PRO A 150 22.70 26.63 -15.81
CA PRO A 150 23.64 26.16 -16.81
C PRO A 150 24.69 25.23 -16.20
N LEU A 151 25.13 24.21 -16.94
CA LEU A 151 26.13 23.24 -16.45
C LEU A 151 27.52 23.84 -16.19
N ALA A 152 27.81 25.01 -16.74
CA ALA A 152 29.02 25.77 -16.42
C ALA A 152 29.05 26.22 -14.95
N ASN A 153 27.89 26.28 -14.29
CA ASN A 153 27.74 26.65 -12.89
C ASN A 153 27.69 25.43 -11.96
N VAL A 154 28.02 24.24 -12.46
CA VAL A 154 27.96 22.99 -11.71
C VAL A 154 29.38 22.44 -11.59
N GLU A 155 29.78 22.16 -10.36
CA GLU A 155 31.05 21.53 -10.03
C GLU A 155 30.82 20.39 -9.04
N ILE A 156 31.64 19.34 -9.10
CA ILE A 156 31.64 18.30 -8.06
C ILE A 156 32.71 18.60 -7.00
N VAL A 157 32.41 18.21 -5.78
CA VAL A 157 33.40 18.07 -4.71
C VAL A 157 33.81 16.60 -4.72
N ALA A 158 35.05 16.34 -5.10
CA ALA A 158 35.62 15.01 -5.09
C ALA A 158 36.13 14.63 -3.70
N ARG A 159 36.13 13.34 -3.38
CA ARG A 159 36.77 12.81 -2.18
C ARG A 159 38.28 13.04 -2.22
N PRO A 160 38.95 13.14 -1.05
CA PRO A 160 40.41 13.15 -0.99
C PRO A 160 41.03 11.93 -1.69
N ASP A 161 42.22 12.10 -2.26
CA ASP A 161 43.04 11.05 -2.89
C ASP A 161 42.39 10.34 -4.09
N THR A 162 41.52 11.04 -4.84
CA THR A 162 40.81 10.49 -6.01
C THR A 162 41.19 11.11 -7.36
N ASP A 163 42.32 11.82 -7.48
CA ASP A 163 42.69 12.62 -8.67
C ASP A 163 42.62 11.85 -10.00
N ALA A 164 43.19 10.65 -10.06
CA ALA A 164 43.16 9.83 -11.28
C ALA A 164 41.73 9.36 -11.63
N ALA A 165 40.94 8.99 -10.61
CA ALA A 165 39.55 8.58 -10.78
C ALA A 165 38.64 9.76 -11.16
N LEU A 166 38.95 10.96 -10.65
CA LEU A 166 38.30 12.21 -11.00
C LEU A 166 38.49 12.54 -12.48
N THR A 167 39.70 12.40 -13.01
CA THR A 167 39.93 12.54 -14.46
C THR A 167 39.14 11.49 -15.26
N ALA A 168 39.11 10.23 -14.80
CA ALA A 168 38.42 9.14 -15.50
C ALA A 168 36.90 9.33 -15.63
N ILE A 169 36.27 10.07 -14.71
CA ILE A 169 34.83 10.37 -14.74
C ILE A 169 34.48 11.67 -15.46
N GLY A 170 35.46 12.43 -15.97
CA GLY A 170 35.25 13.67 -16.72
C GLY A 170 35.68 14.95 -16.00
N GLY A 171 36.36 14.84 -14.85
CA GLY A 171 36.86 15.97 -14.08
C GLY A 171 35.81 16.65 -13.18
N VAL A 172 36.13 17.87 -12.76
CA VAL A 172 35.36 18.61 -11.74
C VAL A 172 34.12 19.30 -12.33
N SER A 173 34.14 19.68 -13.60
CA SER A 173 33.10 20.49 -14.21
C SER A 173 31.87 19.67 -14.63
N GLY A 174 30.68 20.26 -14.48
CA GLY A 174 29.43 19.63 -14.91
C GLY A 174 29.40 19.29 -16.41
N GLN A 175 30.05 20.09 -17.26
CA GLN A 175 30.17 19.78 -18.69
C GLN A 175 31.08 18.55 -18.95
N GLY A 176 32.22 18.46 -18.26
CA GLY A 176 33.12 17.32 -18.39
C GLY A 176 32.46 16.01 -17.96
N LEU A 177 31.74 16.05 -16.83
CA LEU A 177 30.94 14.92 -16.34
C LEU A 177 29.84 14.51 -17.34
N LEU A 178 29.13 15.47 -17.94
CA LEU A 178 28.09 15.19 -18.94
C LEU A 178 28.68 14.45 -20.15
N THR A 179 29.77 14.98 -20.72
CA THR A 179 30.43 14.42 -21.90
C THR A 179 30.88 12.99 -21.61
N ARG A 180 31.59 12.78 -20.50
CA ARG A 180 32.09 11.46 -20.14
C ARG A 180 30.98 10.46 -19.84
N ALA A 181 29.93 10.86 -19.13
CA ALA A 181 28.80 9.98 -18.86
C ALA A 181 28.08 9.54 -20.15
N ARG A 182 27.94 10.43 -21.14
CA ARG A 182 27.37 10.10 -22.46
C ARG A 182 28.25 9.15 -23.26
N GLU A 183 29.58 9.33 -23.22
CA GLU A 183 30.52 8.41 -23.86
C GLU A 183 30.37 6.98 -23.31
N ILE A 184 30.30 6.85 -21.98
CA ILE A 184 30.13 5.56 -21.32
C ILE A 184 28.76 4.94 -21.63
N GLU A 185 27.69 5.72 -21.55
CA GLU A 185 26.34 5.23 -21.91
C GLU A 185 26.30 4.74 -23.36
N LEU A 186 26.87 5.50 -24.30
CA LEU A 186 26.92 5.13 -25.72
C LEU A 186 27.78 3.88 -25.96
N ALA A 187 28.94 3.78 -25.31
CA ALA A 187 29.81 2.62 -25.42
C ALA A 187 29.10 1.34 -24.96
N ILE A 188 28.40 1.39 -23.81
CA ILE A 188 27.67 0.24 -23.29
C ILE A 188 26.45 -0.08 -24.17
N TYR A 189 25.75 0.94 -24.68
CA TYR A 189 24.62 0.76 -25.58
C TYR A 189 25.04 0.07 -26.90
N ASN A 190 26.22 0.41 -27.43
CA ASN A 190 26.76 -0.25 -28.61
C ASN A 190 27.08 -1.73 -28.36
N ILE A 191 27.51 -2.09 -27.14
CA ILE A 191 27.72 -3.49 -26.75
C ILE A 191 26.37 -4.23 -26.70
N SER A 192 25.32 -3.61 -26.13
CA SER A 192 24.00 -4.24 -26.04
C SER A 192 23.27 -4.35 -27.36
N ALA A 193 23.46 -3.38 -28.26
CA ALA A 193 22.82 -3.35 -29.57
C ALA A 193 23.55 -4.20 -30.63
N ALA A 194 24.74 -4.72 -30.33
CA ALA A 194 25.51 -5.53 -31.28
C ALA A 194 24.83 -6.87 -31.55
N LEU A 195 24.63 -7.20 -32.83
CA LEU A 195 24.03 -8.47 -33.27
C LEU A 195 24.89 -9.68 -32.85
N VAL A 196 26.20 -9.49 -32.81
CA VAL A 196 27.19 -10.44 -32.28
C VAL A 196 27.91 -9.71 -31.14
N PRO A 197 27.84 -10.22 -29.90
CA PRO A 197 28.53 -9.62 -28.77
C PRO A 197 30.04 -9.52 -29.04
N PRO A 198 30.68 -8.34 -28.84
CA PRO A 198 32.11 -8.17 -29.09
C PRO A 198 32.98 -9.11 -28.24
N ASP A 199 34.15 -9.48 -28.77
CA ASP A 199 35.12 -10.28 -28.02
C ASP A 199 35.63 -9.54 -26.77
N LEU A 200 35.95 -10.30 -25.72
CA LEU A 200 36.42 -9.76 -24.42
C LEU A 200 37.60 -8.78 -24.57
N SER A 201 38.54 -9.08 -25.47
CA SER A 201 39.71 -8.22 -25.74
C SER A 201 39.34 -6.86 -26.33
N ALA A 202 38.22 -6.75 -27.05
CA ALA A 202 37.74 -5.48 -27.58
C ALA A 202 37.09 -4.61 -26.49
N ILE A 203 36.45 -5.25 -25.51
CA ILE A 203 35.83 -4.57 -24.35
C ILE A 203 36.90 -4.08 -23.38
N ASP A 204 37.96 -4.88 -23.16
CA ASP A 204 39.09 -4.52 -22.29
C ASP A 204 39.94 -3.38 -22.88
N ASN A 205 40.15 -3.36 -24.21
CA ASN A 205 40.89 -2.31 -24.89
C ASN A 205 40.20 -0.94 -24.83
N ASP A 206 38.87 -0.91 -24.70
CA ASP A 206 38.14 0.35 -24.54
C ASP A 206 38.33 0.95 -23.14
N GLY A 207 38.71 0.15 -22.12
CA GLY A 207 39.20 0.55 -20.77
C GLY A 207 38.30 1.47 -19.92
N ALA A 208 37.30 2.08 -20.54
CA ALA A 208 36.54 3.22 -20.08
C ALA A 208 35.43 2.78 -19.13
N ALA A 209 34.78 1.65 -19.41
CA ALA A 209 33.74 1.08 -18.56
C ALA A 209 34.30 0.54 -17.23
N ALA A 210 35.51 -0.04 -17.23
CA ALA A 210 36.13 -0.60 -16.02
C ALA A 210 36.60 0.48 -15.02
N ALA A 211 36.98 1.65 -15.53
CA ALA A 211 37.48 2.79 -14.74
C ALA A 211 36.38 3.81 -14.36
N TYR A 212 35.18 3.72 -14.92
CA TYR A 212 34.12 4.69 -14.65
C TYR A 212 33.38 4.41 -13.34
N ARG A 213 33.78 5.10 -12.26
CA ARG A 213 33.25 4.90 -10.90
C ARG A 213 32.88 6.22 -10.19
N PRO A 214 31.95 7.02 -10.72
CA PRO A 214 31.58 8.30 -10.11
C PRO A 214 31.09 8.19 -8.66
N PHE A 215 30.48 7.08 -8.25
CA PHE A 215 29.98 6.93 -6.87
C PHE A 215 31.11 6.79 -5.83
N ASP A 216 32.29 6.35 -6.27
CA ASP A 216 33.47 6.22 -5.41
C ASP A 216 34.22 7.56 -5.30
N VAL A 217 33.95 8.52 -6.19
CA VAL A 217 34.66 9.82 -6.32
C VAL A 217 33.84 10.99 -5.78
N ILE A 218 32.55 11.07 -6.12
CA ILE A 218 31.72 12.25 -5.84
C ILE A 218 31.27 12.26 -4.38
N GLU A 219 31.58 13.36 -3.68
CA GLU A 219 31.11 13.61 -2.32
C GLU A 219 29.91 14.57 -2.29
N ALA A 220 29.99 15.68 -3.02
CA ALA A 220 28.93 16.68 -3.10
C ALA A 220 28.90 17.37 -4.47
N PHE A 221 27.82 18.11 -4.75
CA PHE A 221 27.75 19.03 -5.88
C PHE A 221 27.74 20.47 -5.37
N LYS A 222 28.53 21.35 -5.99
CA LYS A 222 28.42 22.80 -5.86
C LYS A 222 27.68 23.33 -7.07
N VAL A 223 26.53 23.98 -6.83
CA VAL A 223 25.68 24.54 -7.88
C VAL A 223 25.53 26.04 -7.63
N LYS A 224 26.02 26.85 -8.58
CA LYS A 224 25.82 28.30 -8.54
C LYS A 224 24.50 28.66 -9.22
N ASP A 225 23.53 29.06 -8.40
CA ASP A 225 22.18 29.44 -8.81
C ASP A 225 21.95 30.92 -8.48
N GLY A 226 22.05 31.77 -9.50
CA GLY A 226 22.14 33.22 -9.32
C GLY A 226 23.35 33.60 -8.46
N ASP A 227 23.09 34.31 -7.37
CA ASP A 227 24.11 34.74 -6.40
C ASP A 227 24.37 33.70 -5.30
N ARG A 228 23.59 32.61 -5.24
CA ARG A 228 23.72 31.58 -4.21
C ARG A 228 24.59 30.44 -4.71
N ILE A 229 25.45 29.93 -3.83
CA ILE A 229 26.20 28.69 -4.04
C ILE A 229 25.57 27.61 -3.15
N LEU A 230 24.96 26.63 -3.77
CA LEU A 230 24.33 25.50 -3.10
C LEU A 230 25.35 24.36 -3.00
N THR A 231 25.46 23.75 -1.83
CA THR A 231 26.21 22.48 -1.66
C THR A 231 25.19 21.36 -1.46
N LEU A 232 25.07 20.49 -2.45
CA LEU A 232 24.01 19.49 -2.54
C LEU A 232 24.57 18.09 -2.31
N LYS A 233 23.92 17.31 -1.45
CA LYS A 233 24.24 15.88 -1.26
C LYS A 233 23.69 15.06 -2.44
N PRO A 234 24.51 14.29 -3.16
CA PRO A 234 24.03 13.44 -4.23
C PRO A 234 23.15 12.32 -3.70
N LEU A 235 22.05 12.07 -4.41
CA LEU A 235 21.10 11.00 -4.12
C LEU A 235 20.78 10.24 -5.42
N ALA A 236 21.19 8.98 -5.49
CA ALA A 236 20.83 8.05 -6.54
C ALA A 236 19.56 7.29 -6.15
N ILE A 237 18.52 7.34 -6.98
CA ILE A 237 17.25 6.66 -6.74
C ILE A 237 17.01 5.66 -7.87
N PHE A 238 17.21 4.38 -7.58
CA PHE A 238 16.97 3.30 -8.53
C PHE A 238 15.54 2.81 -8.36
N ASP A 239 14.69 3.15 -9.33
CA ASP A 239 13.26 2.79 -9.31
C ASP A 239 13.01 1.48 -10.05
N ASP A 240 11.92 0.81 -9.74
CA ASP A 240 11.50 -0.43 -10.40
C ASP A 240 12.54 -1.57 -10.39
N ALA A 241 13.33 -1.69 -9.33
CA ALA A 241 14.40 -2.69 -9.22
C ALA A 241 13.95 -4.16 -9.28
N HIS A 242 12.65 -4.41 -9.15
CA HIS A 242 12.03 -5.71 -9.32
C HIS A 242 12.10 -6.24 -10.77
N SER A 243 12.39 -5.38 -11.76
CA SER A 243 12.59 -5.78 -13.16
C SER A 243 13.87 -6.61 -13.36
N LEU A 244 14.86 -6.44 -12.49
CA LEU A 244 16.14 -7.15 -12.55
C LEU A 244 15.96 -8.65 -12.33
N HIS A 245 16.86 -9.46 -12.92
CA HIS A 245 16.94 -10.87 -12.56
C HIS A 245 17.33 -11.01 -11.07
N PRO A 246 16.82 -12.01 -10.30
CA PRO A 246 17.13 -12.13 -8.87
C PRO A 246 18.63 -12.13 -8.54
N ALA A 247 19.44 -12.82 -9.34
CA ALA A 247 20.90 -12.81 -9.17
C ALA A 247 21.52 -11.43 -9.46
N GLN A 248 21.01 -10.70 -10.46
CA GLN A 248 21.43 -9.31 -10.73
C GLN A 248 21.05 -8.40 -9.57
N PHE A 249 19.82 -8.53 -9.05
CA PHE A 249 19.33 -7.75 -7.92
C PHE A 249 20.20 -7.97 -6.67
N SER A 250 20.56 -9.23 -6.35
CA SER A 250 21.46 -9.55 -5.23
C SER A 250 22.85 -8.93 -5.41
N SER A 251 23.46 -9.06 -6.60
CA SER A 251 24.78 -8.47 -6.90
C SER A 251 24.75 -6.94 -6.85
N PHE A 252 23.69 -6.33 -7.39
CA PHE A 252 23.45 -4.89 -7.35
C PHE A 252 23.27 -4.36 -5.93
N HIS A 253 22.46 -5.04 -5.11
CA HIS A 253 22.24 -4.69 -3.70
C HIS A 253 23.55 -4.75 -2.92
N ARG A 254 24.33 -5.83 -3.09
CA ARG A 254 25.65 -6.00 -2.46
C ARG A 254 26.64 -4.89 -2.86
N TRP A 255 26.63 -4.45 -4.11
CA TRP A 255 27.45 -3.32 -4.57
C TRP A 255 27.06 -2.02 -3.86
N LEU A 256 25.75 -1.72 -3.77
CA LEU A 256 25.26 -0.49 -3.13
C LEU A 256 25.43 -0.46 -1.60
N SER A 257 25.56 -1.63 -0.95
CA SER A 257 25.80 -1.73 0.49
C SER A 257 27.22 -1.36 0.93
N ARG A 258 28.15 -1.09 0.00
CA ARG A 258 29.53 -0.70 0.32
C ARG A 258 29.58 0.61 1.10
N ARG A 259 30.27 0.61 2.24
CA ARG A 259 30.29 1.74 3.20
C ARG A 259 31.09 2.96 2.73
N GLU A 260 32.00 2.79 1.79
CA GLU A 260 32.92 3.86 1.36
C GLU A 260 32.27 4.90 0.44
N MET A 261 31.15 4.53 -0.21
CA MET A 261 30.43 5.43 -1.10
C MET A 261 29.86 6.61 -0.31
N ARG A 262 29.99 7.85 -0.84
CA ARG A 262 29.40 9.05 -0.22
C ARG A 262 28.04 9.43 -0.81
N VAL A 263 27.79 9.04 -2.06
CA VAL A 263 26.51 9.25 -2.78
C VAL A 263 25.36 8.52 -2.12
N SER A 264 24.36 9.20 -1.56
CA SER A 264 23.15 8.57 -0.98
C SER A 264 22.45 7.63 -1.97
N ARG A 265 21.94 6.48 -1.52
CA ARG A 265 21.42 5.42 -2.43
C ARG A 265 20.09 4.88 -1.98
N TRP A 266 19.09 4.98 -2.84
CA TRP A 266 17.78 4.38 -2.65
C TRP A 266 17.51 3.32 -3.73
N VAL A 267 16.93 2.20 -3.32
CA VAL A 267 16.44 1.15 -4.20
C VAL A 267 14.96 0.96 -3.93
N LEU A 268 14.12 1.19 -4.93
CA LEU A 268 12.68 0.99 -4.84
C LEU A 268 12.34 -0.32 -5.53
N THR A 269 11.70 -1.22 -4.80
CA THR A 269 11.32 -2.54 -5.32
C THR A 269 9.93 -2.96 -4.86
N ARG A 270 9.39 -3.99 -5.51
CA ARG A 270 8.12 -4.61 -5.16
C ARG A 270 8.35 -5.81 -4.23
N LEU A 271 7.32 -6.14 -3.44
CA LEU A 271 7.31 -7.31 -2.56
C LEU A 271 7.50 -8.63 -3.33
N ASP A 272 7.00 -8.71 -4.57
CA ASP A 272 7.09 -9.89 -5.42
C ASP A 272 8.52 -10.22 -5.89
N ALA A 273 9.46 -9.27 -5.82
CA ALA A 273 10.87 -9.50 -6.11
C ALA A 273 11.63 -10.18 -4.96
N LEU A 274 11.11 -10.09 -3.73
CA LEU A 274 11.75 -10.63 -2.53
C LEU A 274 11.50 -12.14 -2.41
N SER A 275 12.27 -12.86 -1.58
CA SER A 275 11.99 -14.29 -1.36
C SER A 275 10.68 -14.48 -0.57
N PRO A 276 9.99 -15.63 -0.68
CA PRO A 276 8.81 -15.91 0.16
C PRO A 276 9.10 -15.74 1.66
N SER A 277 10.29 -16.15 2.11
CA SER A 277 10.71 -15.97 3.50
C SER A 277 10.83 -14.50 3.89
N ASP A 278 11.46 -13.67 3.04
CA ASP A 278 11.62 -12.22 3.34
C ASP A 278 10.26 -11.50 3.42
N VAL A 279 9.25 -11.94 2.66
CA VAL A 279 7.90 -11.36 2.68
C VAL A 279 7.06 -11.86 3.85
N LEU A 280 7.12 -13.15 4.17
CA LEU A 280 6.28 -13.76 5.22
C LEU A 280 6.83 -13.56 6.62
N LEU A 281 8.14 -13.38 6.77
CA LEU A 281 8.86 -13.35 8.05
C LEU A 281 9.45 -11.96 8.36
N GLU A 282 8.84 -10.89 7.85
CA GLU A 282 9.29 -9.49 7.95
C GLU A 282 9.88 -9.06 9.32
N GLU A 283 9.35 -9.62 10.42
CA GLU A 283 9.74 -9.30 11.81
C GLU A 283 10.51 -10.42 12.52
N SER A 284 10.85 -11.52 11.84
CA SER A 284 11.72 -12.51 12.46
C SER A 284 13.12 -11.93 12.55
N GLU A 285 13.54 -11.52 13.75
CA GLU A 285 14.94 -11.58 14.15
C GLU A 285 15.37 -13.07 14.11
N ASP A 286 15.42 -13.67 12.93
CA ASP A 286 15.95 -15.02 12.76
C ASP A 286 17.45 -14.87 12.46
N PRO A 287 18.33 -15.10 13.46
CA PRO A 287 19.78 -14.95 13.32
C PRO A 287 20.41 -15.94 12.31
N GLN A 288 19.63 -16.85 11.73
CA GLN A 288 20.08 -17.80 10.71
C GLN A 288 19.86 -17.34 9.26
N SER A 289 19.18 -16.21 9.02
CA SER A 289 19.02 -15.64 7.67
C SER A 289 20.18 -14.73 7.23
N ASP A 290 21.19 -14.60 8.10
CA ASP A 290 22.39 -13.81 7.84
C ASP A 290 23.25 -14.49 6.75
N ASP A 291 23.34 -13.83 5.60
CA ASP A 291 24.37 -14.07 4.59
C ASP A 291 25.74 -13.93 5.31
N PRO A 292 26.72 -14.84 5.13
CA PRO A 292 27.98 -14.78 5.87
C PRO A 292 28.66 -13.41 5.75
N GLY A 293 28.70 -12.65 6.85
CA GLY A 293 29.41 -11.36 6.95
C GLY A 293 28.55 -10.08 6.89
N LEU A 294 27.23 -10.16 6.66
CA LEU A 294 26.34 -8.98 6.59
C LEU A 294 25.30 -9.00 7.73
N LYS A 295 25.52 -8.23 8.80
CA LYS A 295 24.43 -7.93 9.76
C LYS A 295 23.46 -6.94 9.10
N ARG A 296 22.42 -7.45 8.42
CA ARG A 296 21.48 -6.69 7.54
C ARG A 296 20.95 -5.40 8.18
N SER A 297 20.65 -5.40 9.49
CA SER A 297 20.09 -4.25 10.23
C SER A 297 21.08 -3.13 10.55
N ARG A 298 22.40 -3.39 10.53
CA ARG A 298 23.43 -2.38 10.81
C ARG A 298 23.90 -1.65 9.56
N GLU A 299 23.77 -2.25 8.39
CA GLU A 299 24.38 -1.76 7.14
C GLU A 299 23.37 -1.23 6.12
N THR A 300 22.12 -1.67 6.19
CA THR A 300 21.06 -1.23 5.28
C THR A 300 19.81 -0.79 6.06
N THR A 301 19.01 0.07 5.44
CA THR A 301 17.70 0.47 5.96
C THR A 301 16.64 -0.09 5.03
N THR A 302 15.65 -0.81 5.54
CA THR A 302 14.47 -1.21 4.75
C THR A 302 13.25 -0.42 5.23
N ILE A 303 12.53 0.20 4.30
CA ILE A 303 11.29 0.94 4.55
C ILE A 303 10.16 0.21 3.84
N TRP A 304 9.23 -0.34 4.60
CA TRP A 304 8.04 -1.02 4.08
C TRP A 304 6.87 -0.04 4.04
N MET A 305 6.24 0.11 2.87
CA MET A 305 5.11 1.03 2.71
C MET A 305 3.77 0.47 3.18
N GLN A 306 3.67 -0.84 3.43
CA GLN A 306 2.39 -1.54 3.69
C GLN A 306 2.47 -2.59 4.81
N SER A 307 3.62 -2.74 5.46
CA SER A 307 3.86 -3.83 6.41
C SER A 307 4.74 -3.32 7.57
N GLY A 308 4.51 -3.85 8.78
CA GLY A 308 5.20 -3.48 10.02
C GLY A 308 4.65 -2.26 10.79
N GLY A 309 4.53 -2.35 12.13
CA GLY A 309 4.31 -1.19 13.03
C GLY A 309 2.88 -0.92 13.53
N ASP A 310 2.65 0.30 14.04
CA ASP A 310 1.35 0.73 14.60
C ASP A 310 0.29 0.89 13.48
N ARG A 311 -0.45 -0.19 13.24
CA ARG A 311 -1.50 -0.27 12.21
C ARG A 311 -2.62 0.74 12.40
N ALA A 312 -2.92 1.14 13.64
CA ALA A 312 -3.96 2.14 13.90
C ALA A 312 -3.48 3.53 13.46
N ASN A 313 -2.21 3.84 13.70
CA ASN A 313 -1.60 5.05 13.16
C ASN A 313 -1.51 5.03 11.63
N GLN A 314 -1.06 3.93 11.03
CA GLN A 314 -0.99 3.78 9.57
C GLN A 314 -2.35 3.95 8.89
N ARG A 315 -3.41 3.33 9.44
CA ARG A 315 -4.77 3.49 8.91
C ARG A 315 -5.23 4.96 8.97
N ARG A 316 -4.95 5.66 10.07
CA ARG A 316 -5.29 7.09 10.22
C ARG A 316 -4.50 7.96 9.24
N ALA A 317 -3.19 7.71 9.13
CA ALA A 317 -2.33 8.41 8.19
C ALA A 317 -2.77 8.19 6.73
N PHE A 318 -3.09 6.95 6.36
CA PHE A 318 -3.59 6.63 5.02
C PHE A 318 -4.94 7.29 4.73
N ARG A 319 -5.88 7.31 5.69
CA ARG A 319 -7.15 8.03 5.54
C ARG A 319 -6.93 9.53 5.30
N LYS A 320 -6.02 10.16 6.03
CA LYS A 320 -5.66 11.57 5.83
C LYS A 320 -5.09 11.79 4.43
N MET A 321 -4.12 10.97 4.04
CA MET A 321 -3.50 10.98 2.71
C MET A 321 -4.54 10.82 1.58
N ALA A 322 -5.39 9.80 1.66
CA ALA A 322 -6.38 9.47 0.64
C ALA A 322 -7.43 10.58 0.48
N LYS A 323 -7.88 11.19 1.58
CA LYS A 323 -8.78 12.36 1.56
C LYS A 323 -8.11 13.57 0.90
N GLY A 324 -6.89 13.91 1.31
CA GLY A 324 -6.13 14.99 0.71
C GLY A 324 -5.92 14.79 -0.80
N MET A 325 -5.57 13.56 -1.20
CA MET A 325 -5.36 13.20 -2.60
C MET A 325 -6.65 13.31 -3.40
N ALA A 326 -7.77 12.76 -2.91
CA ALA A 326 -9.06 12.86 -3.59
C ALA A 326 -9.48 14.31 -3.83
N ASN A 327 -9.31 15.19 -2.83
CA ASN A 327 -9.69 16.59 -2.96
C ASN A 327 -8.80 17.33 -3.97
N ARG A 328 -7.49 17.06 -3.97
CA ARG A 328 -6.55 17.61 -4.97
C ARG A 328 -6.90 17.14 -6.40
N TYR A 329 -7.22 15.86 -6.58
CA TYR A 329 -7.62 15.32 -7.89
C TYR A 329 -8.98 15.88 -8.36
N LEU A 330 -9.95 16.00 -7.44
CA LEU A 330 -11.26 16.56 -7.75
C LEU A 330 -11.15 18.03 -8.19
N ALA A 331 -10.23 18.80 -7.59
CA ALA A 331 -9.97 20.19 -7.95
C ALA A 331 -9.41 20.36 -9.38
N GLN A 332 -8.78 19.32 -9.96
CA GLN A 332 -8.32 19.31 -11.35
C GLN A 332 -9.46 19.16 -12.36
N MET A 333 -10.64 18.72 -11.92
CA MET A 333 -11.79 18.52 -12.79
C MET A 333 -12.61 19.82 -12.87
N GLU A 334 -12.61 20.43 -14.06
CA GLU A 334 -13.24 21.74 -14.29
C GLU A 334 -14.73 21.77 -13.88
N ILE A 335 -15.45 20.69 -14.13
CA ILE A 335 -16.89 20.59 -13.84
C ILE A 335 -17.21 20.70 -12.35
N PHE A 336 -16.37 20.11 -11.49
CA PHE A 336 -16.51 20.20 -10.04
C PHE A 336 -16.00 21.54 -9.53
N ARG A 337 -14.87 22.01 -10.07
CA ARG A 337 -14.29 23.33 -9.75
C ARG A 337 -15.27 24.48 -10.00
N ARG A 338 -15.94 24.50 -11.16
CA ARG A 338 -16.94 25.53 -11.52
C ARG A 338 -18.14 25.54 -10.56
N LYS A 339 -18.50 24.39 -9.99
CA LYS A 339 -19.59 24.27 -9.00
C LYS A 339 -19.12 24.41 -7.55
N GLY A 340 -17.84 24.71 -7.32
CA GLY A 340 -17.27 24.81 -5.97
C GLY A 340 -17.23 23.49 -5.19
N LEU A 341 -17.35 22.35 -5.87
CA LEU A 341 -17.34 21.02 -5.27
C LEU A 341 -15.88 20.57 -5.08
N LYS A 342 -15.33 20.83 -3.90
CA LYS A 342 -13.90 20.62 -3.60
C LYS A 342 -13.61 19.40 -2.72
N ASP A 343 -14.64 18.85 -2.08
CA ASP A 343 -14.51 17.74 -1.13
C ASP A 343 -15.31 16.53 -1.61
N LEU A 344 -14.61 15.43 -1.88
CA LEU A 344 -15.25 14.18 -2.30
C LEU A 344 -16.16 13.64 -1.20
N GLY A 345 -15.83 13.83 0.07
CA GLY A 345 -16.65 13.35 1.20
C GLY A 345 -18.06 13.93 1.19
N ASN A 346 -18.20 15.20 0.79
CA ASN A 346 -19.51 15.86 0.69
C ASN A 346 -20.37 15.33 -0.48
N LEU A 347 -19.77 14.63 -1.43
CA LEU A 347 -20.46 13.96 -2.53
C LEU A 347 -20.93 12.55 -2.16
N LEU A 348 -20.57 12.05 -0.97
CA LEU A 348 -20.86 10.69 -0.53
C LEU A 348 -21.82 10.72 0.67
N ALA A 349 -23.10 10.45 0.43
CA ALA A 349 -24.08 10.38 1.50
C ALA A 349 -23.73 9.29 2.52
N VAL A 350 -23.88 9.62 3.81
CA VAL A 350 -23.67 8.71 4.94
C VAL A 350 -24.97 8.18 5.54
N GLN A 351 -26.11 8.80 5.20
CA GLN A 351 -27.42 8.33 5.61
C GLN A 351 -27.84 7.16 4.73
N VAL A 352 -28.34 6.11 5.38
CA VAL A 352 -28.84 4.91 4.70
C VAL A 352 -30.34 5.01 4.58
N GLU A 353 -30.83 4.89 3.35
CA GLU A 353 -32.26 4.82 3.05
C GLU A 353 -32.89 3.58 3.72
N HIS A 354 -34.10 3.74 4.24
CA HIS A 354 -34.84 2.62 4.82
C HIS A 354 -35.09 1.53 3.79
N ILE A 355 -35.04 0.27 4.24
CA ILE A 355 -35.47 -0.85 3.39
C ILE A 355 -36.97 -0.75 3.08
N GLY A 356 -37.39 -1.20 1.90
CA GLY A 356 -38.79 -1.15 1.49
C GLY A 356 -39.71 -2.01 2.39
N GLN A 357 -40.98 -1.62 2.49
CA GLN A 357 -41.98 -2.21 3.39
C GLN A 357 -42.04 -3.75 3.34
N SER A 358 -42.04 -4.35 2.13
CA SER A 358 -42.07 -5.81 1.99
C SER A 358 -40.85 -6.51 2.62
N LYS A 359 -39.67 -5.87 2.64
CA LYS A 359 -38.49 -6.41 3.33
C LYS A 359 -38.59 -6.24 4.85
N GLN A 360 -39.23 -5.17 5.32
CA GLN A 360 -39.50 -4.96 6.75
C GLN A 360 -40.47 -6.02 7.29
N GLU A 361 -41.58 -6.28 6.57
CA GLU A 361 -42.55 -7.33 6.92
C GLU A 361 -41.86 -8.70 7.04
N LYS A 362 -40.98 -9.04 6.09
CA LYS A 362 -40.17 -10.28 6.17
C LYS A 362 -39.25 -10.36 7.38
N LEU A 363 -38.69 -9.23 7.83
CA LEU A 363 -37.87 -9.19 9.05
C LEU A 363 -38.73 -9.39 10.30
N ILE A 364 -39.91 -8.79 10.34
CA ILE A 364 -40.87 -8.98 11.44
C ILE A 364 -41.25 -10.45 11.54
N ASP A 365 -41.70 -11.05 10.43
CA ASP A 365 -42.06 -12.47 10.38
C ASP A 365 -40.90 -13.37 10.83
N GLN A 366 -39.67 -13.03 10.43
CA GLN A 366 -38.48 -13.76 10.85
C GLN A 366 -38.26 -13.69 12.37
N VAL A 367 -38.36 -12.51 12.97
CA VAL A 367 -38.15 -12.32 14.41
C VAL A 367 -39.26 -13.00 15.20
N ASP A 368 -40.51 -12.88 14.76
CA ASP A 368 -41.67 -13.53 15.38
C ASP A 368 -41.54 -15.05 15.31
N ALA A 369 -41.09 -15.59 14.18
CA ALA A 369 -40.80 -17.01 14.05
C ALA A 369 -39.68 -17.48 14.99
N LEU A 370 -38.65 -16.67 15.22
CA LEU A 370 -37.59 -16.96 16.20
C LEU A 370 -38.15 -16.96 17.62
N GLN A 371 -38.97 -15.98 17.98
CA GLN A 371 -39.61 -15.90 19.29
C GLN A 371 -40.45 -17.17 19.55
N ARG A 372 -41.32 -17.56 18.61
CA ARG A 372 -42.14 -18.77 18.72
C ARG A 372 -41.29 -20.04 18.78
N ARG A 373 -40.24 -20.14 17.95
CA ARG A 373 -39.37 -21.32 17.90
C ARG A 373 -38.65 -21.59 19.22
N TYR A 374 -38.27 -20.53 19.94
CA TYR A 374 -37.55 -20.62 21.20
C TYR A 374 -38.44 -20.42 22.43
N ASN A 375 -39.76 -20.35 22.25
CA ASN A 375 -40.75 -20.16 23.31
C ASN A 375 -40.46 -18.93 24.22
N ILE A 376 -39.95 -17.84 23.64
CA ILE A 376 -39.62 -16.62 24.40
C ILE A 376 -40.90 -15.84 24.71
N THR A 377 -41.10 -15.51 25.99
CA THR A 377 -42.28 -14.77 26.45
C THR A 377 -42.32 -13.33 25.90
N ALA A 378 -43.50 -12.71 25.92
CA ALA A 378 -43.65 -11.31 25.52
C ALA A 378 -42.83 -10.37 26.43
N ASP A 379 -42.82 -10.63 27.74
CA ASP A 379 -42.11 -9.80 28.72
C ASP A 379 -40.60 -9.82 28.48
N ARG A 380 -40.01 -10.99 28.21
CA ARG A 380 -38.58 -11.09 27.89
C ARG A 380 -38.23 -10.38 26.58
N ARG A 381 -39.09 -10.49 25.55
CA ARG A 381 -38.91 -9.74 24.31
C ARG A 381 -38.91 -8.24 24.57
N SER A 382 -39.87 -7.73 25.34
CA SER A 382 -39.96 -6.30 25.69
C SER A 382 -38.68 -5.81 26.38
N LEU A 383 -38.12 -6.58 27.33
CA LEU A 383 -36.86 -6.24 27.98
C LEU A 383 -35.68 -6.14 27.00
N LEU A 384 -35.62 -7.02 26.00
CA LEU A 384 -34.58 -6.96 24.96
C LEU A 384 -34.79 -5.76 24.04
N GLU A 385 -36.03 -5.40 23.73
CA GLU A 385 -36.37 -4.23 22.93
C GLU A 385 -36.04 -2.92 23.67
N GLU A 386 -36.25 -2.85 24.98
CA GLU A 386 -35.84 -1.73 25.83
C GLU A 386 -34.32 -1.54 25.84
N GLU A 387 -33.56 -2.62 26.01
CA GLU A 387 -32.09 -2.61 25.96
C GLU A 387 -31.58 -2.11 24.59
N ILE A 388 -32.22 -2.54 23.49
CA ILE A 388 -31.88 -2.07 22.14
C ILE A 388 -32.22 -0.58 21.97
N ALA A 389 -33.39 -0.15 22.44
CA ALA A 389 -33.81 1.25 22.35
C ALA A 389 -32.84 2.16 23.10
N ALA A 390 -32.40 1.74 24.30
CA ALA A 390 -31.39 2.47 25.08
C ALA A 390 -30.06 2.57 24.33
N ALA A 391 -29.58 1.49 23.71
CA ALA A 391 -28.34 1.49 22.93
C ALA A 391 -28.42 2.37 21.67
N LEU A 392 -29.58 2.40 21.00
CA LEU A 392 -29.75 3.13 19.75
C LEU A 392 -30.03 4.62 19.92
N ALA A 393 -30.52 5.05 21.08
CA ALA A 393 -30.94 6.44 21.35
C ALA A 393 -29.93 7.52 20.95
N ASN A 394 -28.63 7.23 21.05
CA ASN A 394 -27.53 8.15 20.70
C ASN A 394 -26.69 7.69 19.50
N SER A 395 -27.06 6.60 18.83
CA SER A 395 -26.25 5.99 17.76
C SER A 395 -26.39 6.70 16.40
N GLY A 396 -27.51 7.41 16.18
CA GLY A 396 -27.86 7.95 14.86
C GLY A 396 -28.27 6.88 13.83
N GLU A 397 -28.34 5.61 14.22
CA GLU A 397 -28.66 4.46 13.35
C GLU A 397 -30.01 3.81 13.68
N ASP A 398 -30.81 4.49 14.50
CA ASP A 398 -32.09 3.99 14.94
C ASP A 398 -33.09 3.88 13.77
N SER A 399 -33.44 2.64 13.44
CA SER A 399 -34.38 2.30 12.38
C SER A 399 -35.05 0.97 12.69
N VAL A 400 -36.24 0.75 12.14
CA VAL A 400 -37.03 -0.46 12.37
C VAL A 400 -36.22 -1.72 12.02
N GLU A 401 -35.55 -1.71 10.87
CA GLU A 401 -34.73 -2.83 10.43
C GLU A 401 -33.53 -3.10 11.33
N MET A 402 -32.90 -2.06 11.90
CA MET A 402 -31.79 -2.21 12.83
C MET A 402 -32.27 -2.81 14.16
N ARG A 403 -33.38 -2.30 14.71
CA ARG A 403 -33.98 -2.84 15.95
C ARG A 403 -34.31 -4.32 15.80
N LEU A 404 -34.99 -4.70 14.70
CA LEU A 404 -35.36 -6.09 14.43
C LEU A 404 -34.14 -7.01 14.26
N ALA A 405 -33.10 -6.55 13.55
CA ALA A 405 -31.88 -7.34 13.36
C ALA A 405 -31.08 -7.51 14.66
N MET A 406 -30.98 -6.47 15.49
CA MET A 406 -30.37 -6.56 16.82
C MET A 406 -31.16 -7.50 17.74
N LEU A 407 -32.50 -7.42 17.71
CA LEU A 407 -33.37 -8.31 18.48
C LEU A 407 -33.19 -9.77 18.09
N ALA A 408 -33.13 -10.08 16.79
CA ALA A 408 -32.84 -11.43 16.32
C ALA A 408 -31.51 -11.98 16.89
N ILE A 409 -30.47 -11.15 16.95
CA ILE A 409 -29.17 -11.52 17.51
C ILE A 409 -29.26 -11.74 19.02
N LEU A 410 -29.94 -10.85 19.76
CA LEU A 410 -30.10 -10.97 21.20
C LEU A 410 -30.93 -12.21 21.58
N ILE A 411 -31.97 -12.55 20.82
CA ILE A 411 -32.75 -13.79 20.98
C ILE A 411 -31.82 -15.01 20.87
N HIS A 412 -30.98 -15.09 19.84
CA HIS A 412 -30.03 -16.20 19.73
C HIS A 412 -28.97 -16.21 20.83
N ARG A 413 -28.52 -15.04 21.31
CA ARG A 413 -27.60 -14.95 22.45
C ARG A 413 -28.26 -15.38 23.76
N TYR A 414 -29.54 -15.08 23.96
CA TYR A 414 -30.34 -15.52 25.10
C TYR A 414 -30.39 -17.04 25.14
N VAL A 415 -30.85 -17.67 24.05
CA VAL A 415 -30.98 -19.13 23.93
C VAL A 415 -29.65 -19.85 24.20
N ASN A 416 -28.52 -19.30 23.75
CA ASN A 416 -27.20 -19.89 23.98
C ASN A 416 -26.69 -19.76 25.43
N ARG A 417 -27.34 -18.94 26.26
CA ARG A 417 -26.91 -18.62 27.64
C ARG A 417 -27.85 -19.18 28.69
N VAL A 418 -28.98 -19.73 28.29
CA VAL A 418 -29.96 -20.37 29.16
C VAL A 418 -29.79 -21.89 29.04
N PRO A 419 -29.87 -22.64 30.16
CA PRO A 419 -29.84 -24.11 30.11
C PRO A 419 -30.96 -24.63 29.19
N GLN A 420 -30.69 -25.72 28.45
CA GLN A 420 -31.79 -26.43 27.80
C GLN A 420 -32.68 -27.03 28.90
N HIS A 421 -33.94 -26.63 28.94
CA HIS A 421 -34.90 -27.06 29.96
C HIS A 421 -34.96 -28.59 30.01
N GLY A 422 -34.91 -29.15 31.22
CA GLY A 422 -35.25 -30.56 31.43
C GLY A 422 -36.73 -30.81 31.13
N LEU A 423 -37.10 -32.08 30.86
CA LEU A 423 -38.49 -32.49 30.56
C LEU A 423 -39.55 -32.12 31.62
N PHE A 424 -39.15 -31.56 32.77
CA PHE A 424 -39.98 -31.34 33.96
C PHE A 424 -39.85 -29.94 34.59
N GLU A 425 -39.23 -28.96 33.92
CA GLU A 425 -39.18 -27.56 34.41
C GLU A 425 -40.39 -26.75 33.90
N ASP A 426 -40.88 -25.83 34.74
CA ASP A 426 -42.13 -25.08 34.57
C ASP A 426 -42.30 -24.50 33.16
N GLN A 427 -43.28 -25.03 32.43
CA GLN A 427 -43.65 -24.59 31.09
C GLN A 427 -44.34 -23.23 31.17
N GLY A 428 -43.58 -22.14 31.31
CA GLY A 428 -44.15 -20.79 31.30
C GLY A 428 -43.26 -19.65 31.80
N GLN A 429 -42.06 -19.92 32.33
CA GLN A 429 -41.15 -18.86 32.79
C GLN A 429 -39.82 -18.87 32.01
N ASP A 430 -39.43 -17.70 31.51
CA ASP A 430 -38.15 -17.51 30.83
C ASP A 430 -37.00 -17.54 31.84
N ALA A 431 -36.18 -18.59 31.79
CA ALA A 431 -35.02 -18.72 32.66
C ALA A 431 -34.00 -17.58 32.46
N GLU A 432 -33.32 -17.20 33.55
CA GLU A 432 -32.34 -16.12 33.51
C GLU A 432 -31.06 -16.55 32.77
N PRO A 433 -30.52 -15.71 31.87
CA PRO A 433 -29.32 -16.03 31.13
C PRO A 433 -28.10 -16.04 32.05
N SER A 434 -27.20 -16.99 31.85
CA SER A 434 -25.92 -17.10 32.60
C SER A 434 -25.01 -15.87 32.50
N LYS A 435 -25.27 -14.95 31.54
CA LYS A 435 -24.56 -13.67 31.39
C LYS A 435 -25.52 -12.58 30.88
N PRO A 436 -25.37 -11.32 31.33
CA PRO A 436 -26.20 -10.20 30.87
C PRO A 436 -26.23 -10.03 29.35
N LEU A 437 -27.43 -9.83 28.80
CA LEU A 437 -27.64 -9.56 27.37
C LEU A 437 -27.56 -8.06 27.15
N LEU A 438 -26.42 -7.61 26.63
CA LEU A 438 -26.19 -6.20 26.33
C LEU A 438 -26.30 -5.96 24.83
N ALA A 439 -27.00 -4.89 24.44
CA ALA A 439 -27.06 -4.38 23.08
C ALA A 439 -25.81 -3.54 22.77
N ASP A 440 -24.64 -4.18 22.82
CA ASP A 440 -23.34 -3.52 22.60
C ASP A 440 -23.03 -3.25 21.11
N ASP A 441 -21.94 -2.51 20.85
CA ASP A 441 -21.43 -2.24 19.51
C ASP A 441 -21.24 -3.52 18.67
N LYS A 442 -20.98 -4.67 19.31
CA LYS A 442 -20.84 -5.94 18.58
C LYS A 442 -22.18 -6.43 18.04
N VAL A 443 -23.28 -6.28 18.80
CA VAL A 443 -24.63 -6.59 18.31
C VAL A 443 -25.00 -5.64 17.18
N LEU A 444 -24.74 -4.34 17.34
CA LEU A 444 -25.02 -3.33 16.32
C LEU A 444 -24.30 -3.65 15.00
N GLU A 445 -23.00 -3.91 15.05
CA GLU A 445 -22.21 -4.23 13.86
C GLU A 445 -22.59 -5.58 13.25
N GLY A 446 -22.93 -6.57 14.08
CA GLY A 446 -23.46 -7.86 13.60
C GLY A 446 -24.79 -7.69 12.87
N ALA A 447 -25.68 -6.84 13.39
CA ALA A 447 -26.96 -6.53 12.76
C ALA A 447 -26.76 -5.92 11.37
N LYS A 448 -25.81 -4.98 11.20
CA LYS A 448 -25.46 -4.41 9.89
C LYS A 448 -25.02 -5.48 8.88
N VAL A 449 -24.17 -6.42 9.29
CA VAL A 449 -23.71 -7.52 8.43
C VAL A 449 -24.87 -8.43 8.04
N HIS A 450 -25.74 -8.79 8.99
CA HIS A 450 -26.92 -9.59 8.71
C HIS A 450 -27.87 -8.89 7.73
N LEU A 451 -28.12 -7.59 7.91
CA LEU A 451 -28.97 -6.79 7.03
C LEU A 451 -28.38 -6.64 5.63
N MET A 452 -27.06 -6.48 5.51
CA MET A 452 -26.38 -6.46 4.20
C MET A 452 -26.60 -7.77 3.44
N HIS A 453 -26.41 -8.91 4.09
CA HIS A 453 -26.51 -10.22 3.42
C HIS A 453 -27.95 -10.65 3.16
N ARG A 454 -28.87 -10.41 4.11
CA ARG A 454 -30.26 -10.90 4.04
C ARG A 454 -31.21 -9.94 3.31
N GLN A 455 -30.97 -8.64 3.41
CA GLN A 455 -31.89 -7.62 2.90
C GLN A 455 -31.25 -6.66 1.88
N ASP A 456 -29.96 -6.87 1.54
CA ASP A 456 -29.19 -6.01 0.65
C ASP A 456 -29.15 -4.55 1.14
N ARG A 457 -29.18 -4.35 2.47
CA ARG A 457 -29.05 -3.03 3.07
C ARG A 457 -27.63 -2.50 2.78
N PRO A 458 -27.47 -1.24 2.32
CA PRO A 458 -26.16 -0.67 2.05
C PRO A 458 -25.24 -0.75 3.28
N TYR A 459 -24.00 -1.20 3.04
CA TYR A 459 -22.96 -1.32 4.07
C TYR A 459 -21.65 -0.62 3.68
N PHE A 460 -21.41 -0.45 2.38
CA PHE A 460 -20.15 0.10 1.85
C PHE A 460 -20.41 1.51 1.31
N TYR A 461 -20.29 2.52 2.17
CA TYR A 461 -20.55 3.91 1.81
C TYR A 461 -19.77 4.86 2.72
N GLY A 462 -19.63 6.11 2.27
CA GLY A 462 -18.92 7.16 2.97
C GLY A 462 -17.40 7.15 2.72
N MET A 463 -16.78 8.29 3.00
CA MET A 463 -15.37 8.53 2.69
C MET A 463 -14.42 7.65 3.50
N ASP A 464 -14.70 7.41 4.78
CA ASP A 464 -13.84 6.62 5.65
C ASP A 464 -13.77 5.16 5.19
N LEU A 465 -14.90 4.59 4.77
CA LEU A 465 -14.96 3.23 4.26
C LEU A 465 -14.32 3.12 2.88
N LEU A 466 -14.50 4.13 2.01
CA LEU A 466 -13.76 4.22 0.75
C LEU A 466 -12.24 4.23 0.97
N CYS A 467 -11.75 4.98 1.96
CA CYS A 467 -10.34 4.94 2.35
C CYS A 467 -9.93 3.54 2.82
N ASP A 468 -10.68 2.92 3.72
CA ASP A 468 -10.35 1.57 4.22
C ASP A 468 -10.35 0.51 3.12
N ALA A 469 -11.24 0.65 2.13
CA ALA A 469 -11.29 -0.22 0.96
C ALA A 469 -10.03 -0.12 0.08
N GLY A 470 -9.30 0.99 0.16
CA GLY A 470 -7.99 1.14 -0.48
C GLY A 470 -6.88 0.29 0.17
N SER A 471 -7.07 -0.25 1.39
CA SER A 471 -6.11 -1.14 2.07
C SER A 471 -4.65 -0.65 2.02
N GLU A 472 -4.46 0.61 2.44
CA GLU A 472 -3.16 1.26 2.47
C GLU A 472 -2.45 1.32 1.09
N ASN A 473 -3.23 1.28 -0.01
CA ASN A 473 -2.74 1.40 -1.37
C ASN A 473 -3.47 2.53 -2.12
N ALA A 474 -2.68 3.53 -2.50
CA ALA A 474 -3.18 4.74 -3.13
C ALA A 474 -3.85 4.46 -4.49
N GLU A 475 -3.29 3.55 -5.29
CA GLU A 475 -3.86 3.16 -6.58
C GLU A 475 -5.21 2.44 -6.42
N GLN A 476 -5.31 1.49 -5.47
CA GLN A 476 -6.58 0.81 -5.19
C GLN A 476 -7.66 1.82 -4.75
N PHE A 477 -7.31 2.75 -3.87
CA PHE A 477 -8.20 3.84 -3.48
C PHE A 477 -8.63 4.69 -4.68
N LEU A 478 -7.69 5.14 -5.53
CA LEU A 478 -8.00 5.96 -6.70
C LEU A 478 -8.91 5.23 -7.70
N GLN A 479 -8.67 3.94 -7.95
CA GLN A 479 -9.52 3.14 -8.85
C GLN A 479 -10.96 2.98 -8.31
N LEU A 480 -11.13 2.82 -7.00
CA LEU A 480 -12.45 2.78 -6.37
C LEU A 480 -13.14 4.14 -6.40
N ALA A 481 -12.40 5.21 -6.06
CA ALA A 481 -12.90 6.57 -6.09
C ALA A 481 -13.28 7.03 -7.50
N ALA A 482 -12.53 6.61 -8.53
CA ALA A 482 -12.78 6.94 -9.94
C ALA A 482 -14.20 6.61 -10.37
N ARG A 483 -14.73 5.44 -9.96
CA ARG A 483 -16.10 5.01 -10.28
C ARG A 483 -17.16 5.87 -9.61
N LEU A 484 -16.92 6.30 -8.37
CA LEU A 484 -17.83 7.20 -7.67
C LEU A 484 -17.80 8.60 -8.28
N VAL A 485 -16.60 9.13 -8.55
CA VAL A 485 -16.41 10.46 -9.16
C VAL A 485 -17.04 10.52 -10.54
N ALA A 486 -16.85 9.51 -11.40
CA ALA A 486 -17.46 9.45 -12.73
C ALA A 486 -19.00 9.43 -12.66
N GLN A 487 -19.57 8.73 -11.68
CA GLN A 487 -21.01 8.72 -11.47
C GLN A 487 -21.53 10.08 -10.97
N SER A 488 -20.81 10.74 -10.06
CA SER A 488 -21.15 12.08 -9.57
C SER A 488 -21.04 13.12 -10.68
N GLU A 489 -19.98 13.05 -11.50
CA GLU A 489 -19.79 13.91 -12.68
C GLU A 489 -20.98 13.76 -13.65
N THR A 490 -21.39 12.52 -13.91
CA THR A 490 -22.57 12.24 -14.74
C THR A 490 -23.85 12.86 -14.17
N GLN A 491 -24.03 12.87 -12.85
CA GLN A 491 -25.17 13.54 -12.21
C GLN A 491 -25.09 15.06 -12.38
N VAL A 492 -23.89 15.64 -12.22
CA VAL A 492 -23.65 17.08 -12.41
C VAL A 492 -23.97 17.51 -13.84
N ILE A 493 -23.53 16.74 -14.84
CA ILE A 493 -23.80 16.99 -16.28
C ILE A 493 -25.30 16.94 -16.55
N ARG A 494 -26.01 16.02 -15.89
CA ARG A 494 -27.47 15.87 -16.01
C ARG A 494 -28.27 16.84 -15.14
N SER A 495 -27.61 17.85 -14.55
CA SER A 495 -28.23 18.83 -13.65
C SER A 495 -28.97 18.19 -12.45
N LYS A 496 -28.50 17.03 -11.99
CA LYS A 496 -28.96 16.38 -10.75
C LYS A 496 -28.06 16.74 -9.57
N SER A 497 -28.51 16.41 -8.36
CA SER A 497 -27.66 16.48 -7.17
C SER A 497 -26.38 15.66 -7.40
N PRO A 498 -25.18 16.20 -7.09
CA PRO A 498 -23.92 15.49 -7.25
C PRO A 498 -23.69 14.42 -6.16
N SER A 499 -24.54 14.39 -5.13
CA SER A 499 -24.41 13.47 -4.01
C SER A 499 -24.89 12.07 -4.38
N LEU A 500 -24.08 11.06 -4.05
CA LEU A 500 -24.38 9.65 -4.27
C LEU A 500 -25.03 9.05 -3.02
N SER A 501 -26.18 8.38 -3.19
CA SER A 501 -26.81 7.64 -2.10
C SER A 501 -25.95 6.45 -1.64
N ALA A 502 -26.12 6.03 -0.38
CA ALA A 502 -25.39 4.89 0.20
C ALA A 502 -25.58 3.61 -0.64
N ALA A 503 -26.78 3.38 -1.19
CA ALA A 503 -27.07 2.24 -2.05
C ALA A 503 -26.26 2.28 -3.36
N LYS A 504 -26.16 3.46 -3.99
CA LYS A 504 -25.38 3.60 -5.23
C LYS A 504 -23.89 3.43 -4.98
N GLN A 505 -23.36 4.00 -3.90
CA GLN A 505 -21.97 3.81 -3.47
C GLN A 505 -21.66 2.33 -3.24
N HIS A 506 -22.50 1.65 -2.46
CA HIS A 506 -22.35 0.22 -2.15
C HIS A 506 -22.31 -0.64 -3.42
N SER A 507 -23.22 -0.40 -4.37
CA SER A 507 -23.26 -1.13 -5.63
C SER A 507 -21.99 -0.89 -6.47
N LEU A 508 -21.61 0.38 -6.68
CA LEU A 508 -20.49 0.75 -7.53
C LEU A 508 -19.14 0.24 -6.99
N LEU A 509 -18.94 0.33 -5.68
CA LEU A 509 -17.71 -0.16 -5.04
C LEU A 509 -17.57 -1.67 -5.18
N ARG A 510 -18.67 -2.41 -5.02
CA ARG A 510 -18.68 -3.88 -5.17
C ARG A 510 -18.47 -4.31 -6.62
N GLU A 511 -19.10 -3.63 -7.56
CA GLU A 511 -18.89 -3.85 -8.98
C GLU A 511 -17.42 -3.63 -9.33
N ARG A 512 -16.85 -2.49 -8.92
CA ARG A 512 -15.44 -2.18 -9.19
C ARG A 512 -14.49 -3.18 -8.55
N ALA A 513 -14.71 -3.58 -7.30
CA ALA A 513 -13.90 -4.59 -6.65
C ALA A 513 -13.96 -5.95 -7.37
N THR A 514 -15.13 -6.31 -7.90
CA THR A 514 -15.31 -7.53 -8.70
C THR A 514 -14.53 -7.46 -10.01
N GLU A 515 -14.55 -6.31 -10.69
CA GLU A 515 -13.71 -6.07 -11.88
C GLU A 515 -12.23 -6.18 -11.55
N MET A 516 -11.77 -5.50 -10.49
CA MET A 516 -10.37 -5.53 -10.05
C MET A 516 -9.88 -6.96 -9.78
N MET A 517 -10.69 -7.77 -9.08
CA MET A 517 -10.35 -9.16 -8.85
C MET A 517 -10.35 -9.96 -10.15
N ARG A 518 -11.32 -9.75 -11.05
CA ARG A 518 -11.37 -10.41 -12.36
C ARG A 518 -10.13 -10.10 -13.20
N GLU A 519 -9.67 -8.86 -13.18
CA GLU A 519 -8.51 -8.33 -13.92
C GLU A 519 -7.15 -8.71 -13.31
N TRP A 520 -7.10 -9.44 -12.20
CA TRP A 520 -5.84 -9.92 -11.64
C TRP A 520 -5.05 -10.74 -12.65
N ASP A 521 -3.88 -10.21 -13.01
CA ASP A 521 -2.92 -10.80 -13.92
C ASP A 521 -1.52 -10.72 -13.28
N PHE A 522 -1.24 -11.70 -12.43
CA PHE A 522 0.05 -11.86 -11.76
C PHE A 522 0.30 -13.35 -11.47
N PRO A 523 1.54 -13.77 -11.19
CA PRO A 523 1.84 -15.18 -10.92
C PRO A 523 0.98 -15.72 -9.77
N HIS A 524 0.40 -16.91 -9.94
CA HIS A 524 -0.48 -17.56 -8.95
C HIS A 524 -1.82 -16.85 -8.67
N HIS A 525 -2.23 -15.88 -9.50
CA HIS A 525 -3.50 -15.16 -9.31
C HIS A 525 -4.72 -16.09 -9.15
N GLN A 526 -4.76 -17.24 -9.85
CA GLN A 526 -5.86 -18.21 -9.71
C GLN A 526 -5.87 -18.88 -8.32
N GLN A 527 -4.70 -19.30 -7.82
CA GLN A 527 -4.56 -19.90 -6.50
C GLN A 527 -4.81 -18.88 -5.38
N VAL A 528 -4.33 -17.64 -5.54
CA VAL A 528 -4.62 -16.53 -4.63
C VAL A 528 -6.13 -16.28 -4.57
N ARG A 529 -6.82 -16.24 -5.72
CA ARG A 529 -8.29 -16.10 -5.75
C ARG A 529 -8.99 -17.25 -5.02
N LYS A 530 -8.58 -18.50 -5.27
CA LYS A 530 -9.14 -19.66 -4.55
C LYS A 530 -8.98 -19.53 -3.03
N LEU A 531 -7.82 -19.08 -2.56
CA LEU A 531 -7.61 -18.80 -1.14
C LEU A 531 -8.51 -17.68 -0.63
N CYS A 532 -8.63 -16.56 -1.36
CA CYS A 532 -9.56 -15.48 -1.00
C CYS A 532 -11.00 -16.00 -0.88
N ASP A 533 -11.47 -16.74 -1.88
CA ASP A 533 -12.82 -17.32 -1.93
C ASP A 533 -13.07 -18.27 -0.74
N GLY A 534 -12.11 -19.15 -0.45
CA GLY A 534 -12.20 -20.12 0.64
C GLY A 534 -12.18 -19.47 2.03
N ILE A 535 -11.30 -18.49 2.24
CA ILE A 535 -11.26 -17.69 3.48
C ILE A 535 -12.58 -16.93 3.64
N ALA A 536 -13.03 -16.26 2.58
CA ALA A 536 -14.24 -15.45 2.59
C ALA A 536 -15.49 -16.29 2.89
N ALA A 537 -15.65 -17.44 2.23
CA ALA A 537 -16.79 -18.32 2.45
C ALA A 537 -16.88 -18.78 3.92
N ALA A 538 -15.75 -19.15 4.54
CA ALA A 538 -15.70 -19.53 5.95
C ALA A 538 -16.03 -18.35 6.88
N CYS A 539 -15.50 -17.15 6.58
CA CYS A 539 -15.76 -15.93 7.32
C CYS A 539 -17.23 -15.50 7.25
N ILE A 540 -17.85 -15.54 6.07
CA ILE A 540 -19.29 -15.25 5.88
C ILE A 540 -20.12 -16.23 6.70
N LYS A 541 -19.84 -17.53 6.57
CA LYS A 541 -20.57 -18.59 7.30
C LYS A 541 -20.56 -18.34 8.81
N LYS A 542 -19.39 -18.00 9.37
CA LYS A 542 -19.26 -17.72 10.82
C LYS A 542 -19.92 -16.40 11.22
N SER A 543 -19.83 -15.38 10.38
CA SER A 543 -20.37 -14.05 10.66
C SER A 543 -21.89 -14.00 10.63
N LEU A 544 -22.54 -14.89 9.87
CA LEU A 544 -24.00 -14.98 9.74
C LEU A 544 -24.66 -15.95 10.73
N GLU A 545 -23.88 -16.55 11.64
CA GLU A 545 -24.44 -17.31 12.77
C GLU A 545 -25.36 -16.41 13.60
N GLY A 546 -26.51 -16.95 14.04
CA GLY A 546 -27.60 -16.16 14.61
C GLY A 546 -27.21 -15.29 15.81
N ASN A 547 -26.22 -15.70 16.60
CA ASN A 547 -25.75 -14.97 17.79
C ASN A 547 -24.66 -13.92 17.49
N ALA A 548 -24.26 -13.74 16.23
CA ALA A 548 -23.16 -12.87 15.80
C ALA A 548 -21.92 -13.03 16.70
N PRO A 549 -21.26 -14.21 16.68
CA PRO A 549 -20.24 -14.59 17.66
C PRO A 549 -18.98 -13.71 17.59
N LEU A 550 -18.75 -13.09 16.43
CA LEU A 550 -17.64 -12.18 16.17
C LEU A 550 -18.12 -10.73 15.97
N GLY A 551 -19.32 -10.39 16.44
CA GLY A 551 -19.93 -9.07 16.26
C GLY A 551 -20.05 -8.70 14.79
N GLY A 552 -19.32 -7.67 14.35
CA GLY A 552 -19.24 -7.22 12.96
C GLY A 552 -18.64 -8.21 11.96
N GLY A 553 -18.25 -9.42 12.39
CA GLY A 553 -17.84 -10.52 11.52
C GLY A 553 -16.34 -10.73 11.44
N ALA A 554 -15.94 -11.78 10.73
CA ALA A 554 -14.54 -12.11 10.44
C ALA A 554 -14.15 -11.70 9.03
N ASN A 555 -12.87 -11.38 8.85
CA ASN A 555 -12.25 -11.15 7.54
C ASN A 555 -10.89 -11.85 7.39
N ALA A 556 -10.52 -12.70 8.35
CA ALA A 556 -9.19 -13.28 8.40
C ALA A 556 -9.18 -14.71 8.91
N PHE A 557 -8.14 -15.44 8.53
CA PHE A 557 -7.73 -16.66 9.23
C PHE A 557 -6.57 -16.33 10.16
N GLY A 558 -6.60 -16.86 11.38
CA GLY A 558 -5.47 -16.83 12.30
C GLY A 558 -4.79 -18.19 12.31
N ILE A 559 -3.49 -18.21 12.03
CA ILE A 559 -2.61 -19.39 12.16
C ILE A 559 -1.64 -19.13 13.31
N LEU A 560 -1.31 -20.16 14.10
CA LEU A 560 -0.33 -19.99 15.17
C LEU A 560 0.99 -19.49 14.60
N GLN A 561 1.62 -18.53 15.27
CA GLN A 561 2.80 -17.86 14.74
C GLN A 561 3.95 -18.82 14.44
N GLU A 562 4.19 -19.79 15.33
CA GLU A 562 5.19 -20.85 15.13
C GLU A 562 4.89 -21.69 13.87
N ASP A 563 3.63 -22.11 13.69
CA ASP A 563 3.20 -22.88 12.52
C ASP A 563 3.32 -22.05 11.23
N PHE A 564 2.99 -20.75 11.29
CA PHE A 564 3.05 -19.84 10.15
C PHE A 564 4.50 -19.61 9.71
N PHE A 565 5.42 -19.41 10.65
CA PHE A 565 6.85 -19.23 10.34
C PHE A 565 7.49 -20.49 9.77
N GLY A 566 6.91 -21.67 10.01
CA GLY A 566 7.30 -22.92 9.37
C GLY A 566 6.86 -23.07 7.90
N ILE A 567 5.94 -22.24 7.39
CA ILE A 567 5.35 -22.39 6.05
C ILE A 567 6.40 -22.38 4.93
N PRO A 568 7.38 -21.44 4.87
CA PRO A 568 8.38 -21.44 3.79
C PRO A 568 9.16 -22.75 3.67
N ARG A 569 9.39 -23.46 4.78
CA ARG A 569 10.13 -24.73 4.81
C ARG A 569 9.22 -25.93 4.55
N THR A 570 8.03 -25.93 5.15
CA THR A 570 7.11 -27.09 5.14
C THR A 570 6.19 -27.12 3.93
N ASN A 571 5.80 -25.96 3.40
CA ASN A 571 4.87 -25.81 2.28
C ASN A 571 5.35 -24.69 1.33
N PRO A 572 6.42 -24.92 0.55
CA PRO A 572 7.03 -23.87 -0.29
C PRO A 572 6.08 -23.28 -1.35
N GLU A 573 5.19 -24.09 -1.93
CA GLU A 573 4.20 -23.61 -2.89
C GLU A 573 3.16 -22.69 -2.24
N LEU A 574 2.65 -23.05 -1.06
CA LEU A 574 1.77 -22.18 -0.28
C LEU A 574 2.49 -20.87 0.09
N ALA A 575 3.75 -20.93 0.49
CA ALA A 575 4.56 -19.75 0.79
C ALA A 575 4.62 -18.80 -0.41
N ARG A 576 4.82 -19.35 -1.62
CA ARG A 576 4.87 -18.59 -2.87
C ARG A 576 3.51 -17.97 -3.22
N ILE A 577 2.41 -18.70 -3.04
CA ILE A 577 1.05 -18.19 -3.27
C ILE A 577 0.75 -17.05 -2.28
N LEU A 578 1.04 -17.23 -0.99
CA LEU A 578 0.85 -16.18 0.03
C LEU A 578 1.70 -14.95 -0.27
N LYS A 579 2.98 -15.12 -0.67
CA LYS A 579 3.85 -14.03 -1.11
C LYS A 579 3.18 -13.20 -2.21
N PHE A 580 2.70 -13.83 -3.29
CA PHE A 580 2.06 -13.08 -4.37
C PHE A 580 0.73 -12.45 -3.92
N GLY A 581 -0.05 -13.13 -3.08
CA GLY A 581 -1.26 -12.53 -2.51
C GLY A 581 -0.98 -11.28 -1.68
N ILE A 582 0.10 -11.25 -0.90
CA ILE A 582 0.54 -10.06 -0.14
C ILE A 582 1.07 -8.99 -1.08
N ALA A 583 1.94 -9.37 -2.02
CA ALA A 583 2.59 -8.46 -2.96
C ALA A 583 1.60 -7.70 -3.88
N TYR A 584 0.39 -8.21 -4.04
CA TYR A 584 -0.68 -7.62 -4.83
C TYR A 584 -1.92 -7.24 -4.01
N ASN A 585 -1.77 -7.07 -2.68
CA ASN A 585 -2.82 -6.61 -1.77
C ASN A 585 -4.10 -7.49 -1.74
N ALA A 586 -4.00 -8.77 -2.08
CA ALA A 586 -5.06 -9.74 -1.83
C ALA A 586 -5.14 -10.14 -0.36
N PHE A 587 -3.98 -10.13 0.33
CA PHE A 587 -3.86 -10.37 1.77
C PHE A 587 -3.05 -9.27 2.46
N VAL A 588 -3.33 -9.09 3.75
CA VAL A 588 -2.50 -8.33 4.68
C VAL A 588 -2.13 -9.25 5.84
N LEU A 589 -0.83 -9.38 6.13
CA LEU A 589 -0.38 -10.16 7.27
C LEU A 589 -0.38 -9.32 8.55
N VAL A 590 -0.76 -9.96 9.65
CA VAL A 590 -0.77 -9.37 10.99
C VAL A 590 -0.05 -10.30 11.94
N PRO A 591 1.28 -10.22 12.03
CA PRO A 591 2.03 -11.00 13.00
C PRO A 591 1.76 -10.52 14.43
N ASN A 592 2.22 -11.29 15.41
CA ASN A 592 2.22 -10.92 16.83
C ASN A 592 0.83 -10.63 17.40
N HIS A 593 -0.23 -11.23 16.83
CA HIS A 593 -1.60 -11.02 17.30
C HIS A 593 -1.91 -11.90 18.51
N GLY A 594 -1.87 -11.32 19.71
CA GLY A 594 -2.17 -12.01 20.97
C GLY A 594 -3.68 -12.23 21.19
N THR A 595 -4.12 -13.49 21.25
CA THR A 595 -5.50 -13.87 21.58
C THR A 595 -5.53 -15.21 22.29
N LYS A 596 -6.32 -15.31 23.38
CA LYS A 596 -6.48 -16.55 24.19
C LYS A 596 -5.15 -17.17 24.65
N LYS A 597 -4.21 -16.33 25.13
CA LYS A 597 -2.87 -16.74 25.57
C LYS A 597 -2.01 -17.41 24.48
N LYS A 598 -2.34 -17.19 23.20
CA LYS A 598 -1.59 -17.66 22.04
C LYS A 598 -1.27 -16.48 21.13
N ILE A 599 -0.21 -16.62 20.35
CA ILE A 599 0.22 -15.64 19.36
C ILE A 599 -0.12 -16.17 17.98
N TRP A 600 -0.81 -15.36 17.20
CA TRP A 600 -1.31 -15.70 15.88
C TRP A 600 -0.71 -14.77 14.83
N VAL A 601 -0.54 -15.29 13.62
CA VAL A 601 -0.41 -14.49 12.41
C VAL A 601 -1.77 -14.49 11.72
N LEU A 602 -2.37 -13.32 11.56
CA LEU A 602 -3.62 -13.19 10.81
C LEU A 602 -3.31 -12.99 9.33
N ILE A 603 -4.00 -13.74 8.49
CA ILE A 603 -4.08 -13.54 7.04
C ILE A 603 -5.41 -12.82 6.79
N GLU A 604 -5.39 -11.49 6.86
CA GLU A 604 -6.54 -10.64 6.60
C GLU A 604 -6.75 -10.49 5.09
N LEU A 605 -8.00 -10.55 4.63
CA LEU A 605 -8.32 -10.25 3.23
C LEU A 605 -8.15 -8.75 2.94
N GLY A 606 -7.57 -8.43 1.78
CA GLY A 606 -7.44 -7.06 1.30
C GLY A 606 -8.77 -6.44 0.86
N GLY A 607 -8.77 -5.13 0.60
CA GLY A 607 -10.00 -4.35 0.45
C GLY A 607 -10.88 -4.71 -0.74
N ALA A 608 -10.27 -5.02 -1.89
CA ALA A 608 -11.03 -5.51 -3.06
C ALA A 608 -11.71 -6.87 -2.76
N PRO A 609 -11.00 -7.90 -2.24
CA PRO A 609 -11.63 -9.11 -1.74
C PRO A 609 -12.77 -8.86 -0.72
N LEU A 610 -12.59 -7.95 0.23
CA LEU A 610 -13.62 -7.63 1.23
C LEU A 610 -14.90 -7.06 0.59
N LEU A 611 -14.77 -6.10 -0.33
CA LEU A 611 -15.91 -5.54 -1.06
C LEU A 611 -16.60 -6.61 -1.91
N HIS A 612 -15.82 -7.38 -2.67
CA HIS A 612 -16.35 -8.40 -3.57
C HIS A 612 -17.19 -9.44 -2.82
N HIS A 613 -16.65 -9.97 -1.71
CA HIS A 613 -17.30 -11.01 -0.90
C HIS A 613 -18.29 -10.49 0.13
N ARG A 614 -18.53 -9.17 0.23
CA ARG A 614 -19.42 -8.57 1.24
C ARG A 614 -18.97 -8.88 2.67
N LEU A 615 -17.71 -8.60 2.98
CA LEU A 615 -17.13 -8.74 4.32
C LEU A 615 -16.86 -7.38 4.97
N THR A 616 -16.73 -7.39 6.30
CA THR A 616 -16.48 -6.16 7.06
C THR A 616 -15.05 -5.63 6.90
N PHE A 617 -14.90 -4.31 7.00
CA PHE A 617 -13.60 -3.63 7.16
C PHE A 617 -13.17 -3.48 8.62
N LYS A 618 -14.00 -3.92 9.59
CA LYS A 618 -13.61 -3.94 10.99
C LYS A 618 -12.47 -4.95 11.17
N ARG A 619 -11.39 -4.53 11.84
CA ARG A 619 -10.19 -5.35 12.05
C ARG A 619 -10.32 -6.19 13.33
N GLY A 620 -9.59 -7.30 13.37
CA GLY A 620 -9.47 -8.17 14.55
C GLY A 620 -10.44 -9.35 14.63
N GLY A 621 -11.45 -9.42 13.77
CA GLY A 621 -12.32 -10.61 13.66
C GLY A 621 -11.67 -11.69 12.81
N PHE A 622 -11.32 -12.84 13.40
CA PHE A 622 -10.66 -13.93 12.68
C PHE A 622 -11.18 -15.32 13.06
N LEU A 623 -10.91 -16.30 12.19
CA LEU A 623 -11.16 -17.72 12.43
C LEU A 623 -9.85 -18.44 12.75
N GLU A 624 -9.82 -19.12 13.88
CA GLU A 624 -8.70 -19.99 14.26
C GLU A 624 -8.61 -21.17 13.27
N ARG A 625 -7.47 -21.28 12.57
CA ARG A 625 -7.21 -22.27 11.52
C ARG A 625 -5.76 -22.76 11.59
N ARG A 626 -5.47 -23.83 10.85
CA ARG A 626 -4.14 -24.41 10.68
C ARG A 626 -3.65 -24.21 9.26
N THR A 627 -2.34 -24.33 9.05
CA THR A 627 -1.72 -24.33 7.71
C THR A 627 -2.39 -25.36 6.77
N SER A 628 -2.77 -26.53 7.29
CA SER A 628 -3.47 -27.57 6.52
C SER A 628 -4.83 -27.10 5.96
N ASP A 629 -5.51 -26.17 6.62
CA ASP A 629 -6.79 -25.64 6.13
C ASP A 629 -6.58 -24.79 4.87
N LEU A 630 -5.48 -24.03 4.79
CA LEU A 630 -5.11 -23.28 3.58
C LEU A 630 -4.77 -24.21 2.42
N VAL A 631 -3.96 -25.25 2.69
CA VAL A 631 -3.60 -26.27 1.68
C VAL A 631 -4.85 -26.99 1.16
N ARG A 632 -5.79 -27.30 2.06
CA ARG A 632 -7.07 -27.92 1.68
C ARG A 632 -7.90 -27.05 0.73
N ILE A 633 -7.92 -25.73 0.94
CA ILE A 633 -8.63 -24.79 0.05
C ILE A 633 -8.02 -24.82 -1.36
N LEU A 634 -6.70 -24.96 -1.48
CA LEU A 634 -6.01 -25.03 -2.76
C LEU A 634 -6.27 -26.34 -3.52
N GLY A 635 -6.81 -27.36 -2.85
CA GLY A 635 -7.08 -28.67 -3.44
C GLY A 635 -5.85 -29.58 -3.53
N GLU A 636 -4.76 -29.24 -2.84
CA GLU A 636 -3.50 -30.00 -2.84
C GLU A 636 -3.45 -31.10 -1.76
N GLY A 637 -4.62 -31.65 -1.39
CA GLY A 637 -4.75 -32.65 -0.32
C GLY A 637 -5.59 -33.84 -0.74
N SER A 638 -5.08 -34.66 -1.67
CA SER A 638 -5.28 -36.12 -1.80
C SER A 638 -4.56 -36.61 -3.08
N LYS A 639 -3.26 -36.88 -2.97
CA LYS A 639 -2.62 -37.98 -3.69
C LYS A 639 -1.78 -38.76 -2.70
#